data_AF-A0A1V6AWY3-F1
#
_entry.id   AF-A0A1V6AWY3-F1
#
_cell.length_a   1.000
_cell.length_b   1.000
_cell.length_c   1.000
_cell.angle_alpha   90.00
_cell.angle_beta   90.00
_cell.angle_gamma   90.00
#
_symmetry.space_group_name_H-M   'P 1'
#
loop_
_entity.id
_entity.type
_entity.pdbx_description
1 polymer ?
#
loop_
_entity_poly.entity_id
_entity_poly.type
_entity_poly.pdbx_seq_one_letter_code
_entity_poly.pdbx_strand_id
1 'polypeptide(L)'
;MSKTSTYIKKSLKEEISEAPQVEELLKNLEFHKSIQRITSRINSAENIREIIVDIKEDIRKLFNIYVLTIYVVDKAKKEIFTLQNGGTKTKEIRLPIDNTTFAGYVARKKKMLHVSDAYNVREIRRINDALRFDDSLDEKTGILTGQIIASPILYDGNILGVMEIMNKKNGETIDDYSHIFLDEIESCLAKAFFMMLDFEQAGHKRGERYEKLIHDGIVTPEQMNYAIKASFATKEDVATILMERYNISKEYIGAALSDHFSCPFRAYSDDLPVINDLLYSLDKSALIDMLWFPLNVVKGKIHVLVEDPSNLAKRREIEKMLETDSVVYEVALSSDILRLIHLHYLEKDEELSAEPAVQRLFAEHPRDPDPGILTRPETIAKPEPPIEPESIVVPESENGPRNGDSFLSGITHTEALTPETAPATAFQNRYQSDVRPSDGPLQAAAIFLRDLFPKDMDHDIPEEPATVTITTTAESAIAVATVPQSRILPLFTDIIYDAYNRRGSDIHFEPDAAGKTIYLRVRIDGQCLKNKTITAEEYAKFTDQVKQLANLSQTRQPAIQQGNLTLTRPSGNAIHMRATFIPTHTGPEDLVIHISAKAKKIPLELLGLSENHYKELVNILRQPRGMFFIVGPPGAGMNTTLHACLDNINTPEKKIWTAEESIEITQDGLRQVPVDPRKGLDYPAVLRSFLNADPDIIAASRICDPETAGICMEASLKRHLVISTLWADHIIDAMEKFLDMGISRLIFADAMLSIMEQRLMKTLCPKCKEKYHPGQEEYEEIAQLYGKENFEKLNIPYSNHFYLFRPRGCDVCGQTGYAGRMCVSEIFIFTREIKRMIRRKESIESIYQAAAANGMTTLLQEGISKVLSGFSDLRQVKLTCVRKGV
;
A
#
# COMPACT_ATOMS: atom_id res chain seq x y z
N MET A 1 48.97 55.25 22.06
CA MET A 1 47.76 55.35 22.90
C MET A 1 47.08 54.00 22.89
N SER A 2 46.64 53.47 24.04
CA SER A 2 45.74 52.32 24.09
C SER A 2 44.41 52.74 24.72
N LYS A 3 43.31 52.11 24.30
CA LYS A 3 42.13 51.91 25.15
C LYS A 3 41.25 50.80 24.55
N THR A 4 41.11 49.73 25.33
CA THR A 4 40.22 48.60 25.06
C THR A 4 38.76 49.05 25.15
N SER A 5 37.88 48.43 24.36
CA SER A 5 36.45 48.37 24.67
C SER A 5 36.00 46.91 24.62
N THR A 6 35.51 46.40 25.74
CA THR A 6 35.22 44.98 25.92
C THR A 6 33.73 44.73 25.68
N TYR A 7 33.37 44.18 24.52
CA TYR A 7 32.00 43.69 24.30
C TYR A 7 31.74 42.44 25.13
N ILE A 8 30.95 42.62 26.20
CA ILE A 8 30.48 41.53 27.05
C ILE A 8 29.48 40.70 26.26
N LYS A 9 29.75 39.40 26.09
CA LYS A 9 28.74 38.46 25.59
C LYS A 9 27.63 38.30 26.64
N LYS A 10 26.44 38.83 26.37
CA LYS A 10 25.20 38.25 26.94
C LYS A 10 25.09 36.79 26.48
N SER A 11 24.48 35.94 27.29
CA SER A 11 24.21 34.55 26.89
C SER A 11 22.92 34.46 26.07
N LEU A 12 22.86 33.54 25.10
CA LEU A 12 21.68 33.35 24.24
C LEU A 12 20.37 33.08 25.02
N LYS A 13 20.45 32.67 26.29
CA LYS A 13 19.24 32.48 27.13
C LYS A 13 18.47 33.78 27.41
N GLU A 14 19.12 34.93 27.35
CA GLU A 14 18.46 36.22 27.64
C GLU A 14 17.68 36.75 26.42
N GLU A 15 18.19 36.58 25.20
CA GLU A 15 17.54 37.08 23.97
C GLU A 15 16.31 36.24 23.56
N ILE A 16 16.20 34.99 24.03
CA ILE A 16 15.06 34.11 23.77
C ILE A 16 13.83 34.50 24.63
N SER A 17 14.01 35.35 25.65
CA SER A 17 12.99 35.63 26.67
C SER A 17 11.93 36.68 26.29
N GLU A 18 12.06 37.38 25.16
CA GLU A 18 11.21 38.55 24.83
C GLU A 18 10.29 38.34 23.60
N ALA A 19 10.20 37.11 23.09
CA ALA A 19 9.38 36.77 21.91
C ALA A 19 8.16 35.90 22.29
N PRO A 20 6.96 36.46 22.54
CA PRO A 20 5.81 35.70 23.05
C PRO A 20 5.35 34.56 22.10
N GLN A 21 5.55 34.72 20.79
CA GLN A 21 5.26 33.68 19.79
C GLN A 21 6.16 32.43 19.94
N VAL A 22 7.36 32.57 20.49
CA VAL A 22 8.27 31.43 20.77
C VAL A 22 7.79 30.68 22.01
N GLU A 23 7.33 31.39 23.04
CA GLU A 23 6.78 30.79 24.25
C GLU A 23 5.48 30.01 23.96
N GLU A 24 4.62 30.54 23.09
CA GLU A 24 3.42 29.86 22.59
C GLU A 24 3.76 28.59 21.79
N LEU A 25 4.73 28.66 20.87
CA LEU A 25 5.21 27.49 20.11
C LEU A 25 5.84 26.42 21.02
N LEU A 26 6.56 26.81 22.07
CA LEU A 26 7.12 25.88 23.06
C LEU A 26 6.02 25.18 23.86
N LYS A 27 5.01 25.92 24.35
CA LYS A 27 3.84 25.35 25.04
C LYS A 27 3.09 24.34 24.16
N ASN A 28 2.85 24.69 22.89
CA ASN A 28 2.19 23.80 21.93
C ASN A 28 3.02 22.53 21.65
N LEU A 29 4.36 22.63 21.60
CA LEU A 29 5.26 21.49 21.45
C LEU A 29 5.30 20.59 22.70
N GLU A 30 5.28 21.17 23.90
CA GLU A 30 5.22 20.42 25.16
C GLU A 30 3.86 19.73 25.36
N PHE A 31 2.77 20.35 24.88
CA PHE A 31 1.44 19.75 24.85
C PHE A 31 1.42 18.49 23.95
N HIS A 32 1.90 18.60 22.69
CA HIS A 32 1.97 17.44 21.78
C HIS A 32 2.84 16.30 22.32
N LYS A 33 4.01 16.61 22.92
CA LYS A 33 4.86 15.61 23.59
C LYS A 33 4.14 14.92 24.75
N SER A 34 3.27 15.66 25.45
CA SER A 34 2.49 15.14 26.57
C SER A 34 1.36 14.22 26.09
N ILE A 35 0.69 14.55 24.98
CA ILE A 35 -0.26 13.65 24.29
C ILE A 35 0.47 12.34 23.89
N GLN A 36 1.58 12.44 23.15
CA GLN A 36 2.35 11.26 22.71
C GLN A 36 2.79 10.36 23.87
N ARG A 37 3.20 10.95 25.00
CA ARG A 37 3.56 10.20 26.22
C ARG A 37 2.36 9.51 26.86
N ILE A 38 1.18 10.13 26.85
CA ILE A 38 -0.07 9.52 27.34
C ILE A 38 -0.50 8.39 26.40
N THR A 39 -0.56 8.62 25.10
CA THR A 39 -0.86 7.61 24.07
C THR A 39 0.06 6.39 24.18
N SER A 40 1.37 6.62 24.34
CA SER A 40 2.35 5.55 24.58
C SER A 40 2.04 4.73 25.84
N ARG A 41 1.63 5.39 26.94
CA ARG A 41 1.23 4.70 28.18
C ARG A 41 -0.11 3.98 28.09
N ILE A 42 -1.09 4.51 27.35
CA ILE A 42 -2.36 3.80 27.08
C ILE A 42 -2.08 2.49 26.35
N ASN A 43 -1.20 2.54 25.34
CA ASN A 43 -0.81 1.37 24.56
C ASN A 43 0.11 0.40 25.32
N SER A 44 0.84 0.85 26.34
CA SER A 44 1.72 0.02 27.18
C SER A 44 1.10 -0.43 28.51
N ALA A 45 -0.13 -0.04 28.81
CA ALA A 45 -0.76 -0.32 30.09
C ALA A 45 -0.99 -1.82 30.28
N GLU A 46 -0.73 -2.35 31.48
CA GLU A 46 -0.80 -3.81 31.69
C GLU A 46 -2.24 -4.34 31.81
N ASN A 47 -3.17 -3.47 32.18
CA ASN A 47 -4.55 -3.78 32.53
C ASN A 47 -5.44 -2.51 32.53
N ILE A 48 -6.76 -2.71 32.49
CA ILE A 48 -7.76 -1.63 32.44
C ILE A 48 -7.72 -0.72 33.68
N ARG A 49 -7.32 -1.24 34.85
CA ARG A 49 -7.26 -0.46 36.11
C ARG A 49 -6.21 0.64 36.05
N GLU A 50 -5.02 0.38 35.49
CA GLU A 50 -3.99 1.42 35.29
C GLU A 50 -4.52 2.58 34.45
N ILE A 51 -5.30 2.28 33.40
CA ILE A 51 -5.87 3.31 32.52
C ILE A 51 -6.86 4.21 33.29
N ILE A 52 -7.84 3.62 33.96
CA ILE A 52 -8.93 4.38 34.60
C ILE A 52 -8.58 5.00 35.95
N VAL A 53 -7.50 4.54 36.60
CA VAL A 53 -7.00 5.10 37.87
C VAL A 53 -5.83 6.06 37.65
N ASP A 54 -4.77 5.62 36.98
CA ASP A 54 -3.48 6.32 36.99
C ASP A 54 -3.28 7.18 35.73
N ILE A 55 -3.45 6.63 34.53
CA ILE A 55 -3.27 7.37 33.26
C ILE A 55 -4.34 8.46 33.13
N LYS A 56 -5.56 8.20 33.63
CA LYS A 56 -6.64 9.19 33.74
C LYS A 56 -6.19 10.49 34.41
N GLU A 57 -5.39 10.42 35.48
CA GLU A 57 -4.93 11.63 36.16
C GLU A 57 -3.94 12.46 35.32
N ASP A 58 -3.21 11.84 34.40
CA ASP A 58 -2.31 12.56 33.49
C ASP A 58 -3.06 13.21 32.32
N ILE A 59 -4.11 12.56 31.78
CA ILE A 59 -5.06 13.18 30.83
C ILE A 59 -5.71 14.41 31.51
N ARG A 60 -6.22 14.24 32.73
CA ARG A 60 -6.87 15.31 33.50
C ARG A 60 -5.94 16.51 33.77
N LYS A 61 -4.65 16.26 34.01
CA LYS A 61 -3.63 17.33 34.15
C LYS A 61 -3.40 18.06 32.83
N LEU A 62 -3.23 17.33 31.73
CA LEU A 62 -2.84 17.88 30.43
C LEU A 62 -3.86 18.88 29.86
N PHE A 63 -5.14 18.50 29.85
CA PHE A 63 -6.23 19.36 29.37
C PHE A 63 -6.72 20.39 30.42
N ASN A 64 -6.03 20.50 31.55
CA ASN A 64 -6.43 21.33 32.70
C ASN A 64 -7.88 21.07 33.18
N ILE A 65 -8.36 19.82 33.09
CA ILE A 65 -9.73 19.42 33.41
C ILE A 65 -9.95 19.36 34.94
N TYR A 66 -11.13 19.75 35.42
CA TYR A 66 -11.48 19.63 36.84
C TYR A 66 -11.77 18.17 37.21
N VAL A 67 -12.84 17.57 36.66
CA VAL A 67 -13.15 16.13 36.80
C VAL A 67 -13.01 15.42 35.47
N LEU A 68 -12.27 14.31 35.47
CA LEU A 68 -12.27 13.33 34.38
C LEU A 68 -12.68 11.97 34.96
N THR A 69 -13.61 11.30 34.28
CA THR A 69 -14.03 9.94 34.58
C THR A 69 -13.98 9.11 33.31
N ILE A 70 -13.31 7.95 33.37
CA ILE A 70 -13.30 6.99 32.27
C ILE A 70 -14.07 5.77 32.75
N TYR A 71 -15.13 5.43 32.03
CA TYR A 71 -15.98 4.28 32.27
C TYR A 71 -15.72 3.19 31.25
N VAL A 72 -15.92 1.93 31.64
CA VAL A 72 -15.70 0.71 30.84
C VAL A 72 -16.98 -0.11 30.80
N VAL A 73 -17.32 -0.71 29.65
CA VAL A 73 -18.57 -1.45 29.43
C VAL A 73 -18.49 -2.88 29.98
N ASP A 74 -19.27 -3.16 31.01
CA ASP A 74 -19.56 -4.53 31.47
C ASP A 74 -20.66 -5.13 30.58
N LYS A 75 -20.25 -5.78 29.48
CA LYS A 75 -21.16 -6.39 28.50
C LYS A 75 -22.08 -7.44 29.13
N ALA A 76 -21.67 -8.11 30.21
CA ALA A 76 -22.45 -9.15 30.87
C ALA A 76 -23.58 -8.57 31.71
N LYS A 77 -23.32 -7.50 32.48
CA LYS A 77 -24.33 -6.83 33.33
C LYS A 77 -25.11 -5.72 32.60
N LYS A 78 -24.66 -5.28 31.42
CA LYS A 78 -25.20 -4.13 30.66
C LYS A 78 -25.07 -2.80 31.42
N GLU A 79 -23.96 -2.68 32.14
CA GLU A 79 -23.58 -1.51 32.93
C GLU A 79 -22.29 -0.91 32.36
N ILE A 80 -22.00 0.33 32.74
CA ILE A 80 -20.66 0.88 32.66
C ILE A 80 -20.09 1.04 34.08
N PHE A 81 -18.80 0.78 34.27
CA PHE A 81 -18.14 0.85 35.57
C PHE A 81 -16.87 1.70 35.53
N THR A 82 -16.48 2.26 36.68
CA THR A 82 -15.23 3.00 36.88
C THR A 82 -14.69 2.79 38.29
N LEU A 83 -13.42 3.13 38.52
CA LEU A 83 -12.75 3.01 39.81
C LEU A 83 -12.33 4.39 40.35
N GLN A 84 -12.54 4.61 41.66
CA GLN A 84 -12.16 5.83 42.35
C GLN A 84 -11.30 5.51 43.58
N ASN A 85 -10.19 6.24 43.76
CA ASN A 85 -9.28 6.05 44.90
C ASN A 85 -9.86 6.69 46.18
N GLY A 86 -10.44 5.87 47.05
CA GLY A 86 -10.97 6.25 48.36
C GLY A 86 -9.95 6.10 49.49
N GLY A 87 -8.77 6.71 49.34
CA GLY A 87 -7.65 6.51 50.27
C GLY A 87 -7.10 5.08 50.20
N THR A 88 -7.23 4.30 51.28
CA THR A 88 -6.66 2.94 51.38
C THR A 88 -7.46 1.86 50.66
N LYS A 89 -8.59 2.18 50.02
CA LYS A 89 -9.33 1.25 49.15
C LYS A 89 -9.82 1.94 47.88
N THR A 90 -9.67 1.29 46.73
CA THR A 90 -10.42 1.61 45.50
C THR A 90 -11.90 1.28 45.70
N LYS A 91 -12.78 2.22 45.36
CA LYS A 91 -14.23 2.00 45.28
C LYS A 91 -14.64 1.88 43.82
N GLU A 92 -15.42 0.86 43.50
CA GLU A 92 -16.06 0.70 42.19
C GLU A 92 -17.39 1.46 42.15
N ILE A 93 -17.67 2.11 41.03
CA ILE A 93 -18.91 2.84 40.75
C ILE A 93 -19.49 2.25 39.45
N ARG A 94 -20.78 1.91 39.47
CA ARG A 94 -21.50 1.30 38.34
C ARG A 94 -22.72 2.14 37.99
N LEU A 95 -22.96 2.34 36.70
CA LEU A 95 -24.12 3.05 36.15
C LEU A 95 -24.81 2.18 35.08
N PRO A 96 -26.13 2.18 34.98
CA PRO A 96 -26.85 1.47 33.92
C PRO A 96 -26.66 2.14 32.54
N ILE A 97 -26.64 1.33 31.48
CA ILE A 97 -26.64 1.83 30.09
C ILE A 97 -28.08 2.18 29.69
N ASP A 98 -28.59 3.30 30.22
CA ASP A 98 -29.96 3.78 29.99
C ASP A 98 -30.03 5.24 29.46
N ASN A 99 -30.82 6.09 30.10
CA ASN A 99 -31.07 7.50 29.76
C ASN A 99 -31.04 8.42 30.99
N THR A 100 -30.73 7.89 32.18
CA THR A 100 -30.78 8.62 33.45
C THR A 100 -29.55 9.49 33.67
N THR A 101 -28.37 8.96 33.32
CA THR A 101 -27.05 9.61 33.43
C THR A 101 -26.48 9.96 32.06
N PHE A 102 -25.59 10.97 32.00
CA PHE A 102 -24.95 11.40 30.76
C PHE A 102 -24.07 10.28 30.17
N ALA A 103 -23.17 9.69 30.97
CA ALA A 103 -22.36 8.55 30.53
C ALA A 103 -23.21 7.35 30.05
N GLY A 104 -24.29 7.01 30.76
CA GLY A 104 -25.21 5.92 30.36
C GLY A 104 -25.93 6.21 29.03
N TYR A 105 -26.40 7.45 28.85
CA TYR A 105 -27.01 7.92 27.60
C TYR A 105 -26.03 7.84 26.42
N VAL A 106 -24.78 8.28 26.61
CA VAL A 106 -23.72 8.25 25.58
C VAL A 106 -23.34 6.82 25.21
N ALA A 107 -23.14 5.94 26.19
CA ALA A 107 -22.90 4.50 25.96
C ALA A 107 -24.02 3.87 25.12
N ARG A 108 -25.28 4.26 25.40
CA ARG A 108 -26.47 3.71 24.73
C ARG A 108 -26.73 4.31 23.35
N LYS A 109 -26.40 5.59 23.13
CA LYS A 109 -26.61 6.30 21.86
C LYS A 109 -25.43 6.22 20.91
N LYS A 110 -24.24 5.87 21.39
CA LYS A 110 -22.97 5.86 20.63
C LYS A 110 -22.72 7.20 19.91
N LYS A 111 -23.03 8.31 20.59
CA LYS A 111 -22.78 9.67 20.12
C LYS A 111 -22.29 10.53 21.26
N MET A 112 -21.34 11.41 20.98
CA MET A 112 -20.87 12.44 21.90
C MET A 112 -22.03 13.33 22.36
N LEU A 113 -21.97 13.78 23.60
CA LEU A 113 -22.88 14.72 24.22
C LEU A 113 -22.07 15.88 24.82
N HIS A 114 -22.53 17.10 24.57
CA HIS A 114 -22.04 18.32 25.20
C HIS A 114 -23.24 19.02 25.85
N VAL A 115 -23.09 19.41 27.12
CA VAL A 115 -24.03 20.23 27.89
C VAL A 115 -23.28 21.50 28.31
N SER A 116 -23.82 22.65 27.93
CA SER A 116 -23.19 23.97 28.09
C SER A 116 -23.32 24.52 29.52
N ASP A 117 -24.40 24.13 30.20
CA ASP A 117 -24.73 24.47 31.59
C ASP A 117 -25.46 23.27 32.23
N ALA A 118 -24.81 22.59 33.18
CA ALA A 118 -25.35 21.43 33.88
C ALA A 118 -26.57 21.74 34.76
N TYR A 119 -26.77 23.00 35.15
CA TYR A 119 -27.96 23.46 35.87
C TYR A 119 -29.09 23.89 34.93
N ASN A 120 -28.85 23.97 33.62
CA ASN A 120 -29.87 24.29 32.62
C ASN A 120 -30.79 23.10 32.32
N VAL A 121 -31.76 22.87 33.22
CA VAL A 121 -32.80 21.82 33.09
C VAL A 121 -33.56 21.87 31.76
N ARG A 122 -33.63 23.03 31.07
CA ARG A 122 -34.27 23.15 29.75
C ARG A 122 -33.38 22.60 28.62
N GLU A 123 -32.06 22.72 28.73
CA GLU A 123 -31.10 22.13 27.79
C GLU A 123 -31.04 20.61 27.96
N ILE A 124 -30.89 20.13 29.20
CA ILE A 124 -30.87 18.70 29.52
C ILE A 124 -32.14 17.99 29.02
N ARG A 125 -33.34 18.57 29.22
CA ARG A 125 -34.59 17.97 28.72
C ARG A 125 -34.72 17.97 27.19
N ARG A 126 -34.12 18.93 26.47
CA ARG A 126 -34.07 18.90 24.99
C ARG A 126 -33.24 17.72 24.47
N ILE A 127 -32.23 17.28 25.22
CA ILE A 127 -31.44 16.08 24.92
C ILE A 127 -32.22 14.82 25.32
N ASN A 128 -32.78 14.79 26.55
CA ASN A 128 -33.77 13.79 26.94
C ASN A 128 -34.58 14.15 28.20
N ASP A 129 -35.89 13.89 28.18
CA ASP A 129 -36.77 14.06 29.34
C ASP A 129 -36.41 13.21 30.57
N ALA A 130 -35.67 12.11 30.40
CA ALA A 130 -35.23 11.24 31.50
C ALA A 130 -33.82 11.57 32.06
N LEU A 131 -33.01 12.38 31.36
CA LEU A 131 -31.67 12.75 31.83
C LEU A 131 -31.74 13.66 33.06
N ARG A 132 -30.91 13.40 34.06
CA ARG A 132 -30.74 14.26 35.24
C ARG A 132 -29.26 14.51 35.49
N PHE A 133 -28.94 15.74 35.88
CA PHE A 133 -27.68 16.03 36.55
C PHE A 133 -27.83 15.70 38.05
N ASP A 134 -26.74 15.25 38.68
CA ASP A 134 -26.64 14.93 40.11
C ASP A 134 -25.61 15.90 40.71
N ASP A 135 -26.11 16.95 41.36
CA ASP A 135 -25.33 17.99 42.01
C ASP A 135 -24.80 17.58 43.40
N SER A 136 -25.05 16.34 43.84
CA SER A 136 -24.56 15.89 45.14
C SER A 136 -23.04 15.72 45.19
N LEU A 137 -22.33 15.72 44.06
CA LEU A 137 -20.87 15.83 44.05
C LEU A 137 -20.41 17.28 44.29
N ASP A 138 -21.12 18.25 43.72
CA ASP A 138 -20.89 19.68 43.86
C ASP A 138 -21.15 20.12 45.32
N GLU A 139 -22.25 19.64 45.94
CA GLU A 139 -22.54 19.82 47.37
C GLU A 139 -21.40 19.33 48.29
N LYS A 140 -20.74 18.22 47.93
CA LYS A 140 -19.69 17.58 48.74
C LYS A 140 -18.31 18.21 48.52
N THR A 141 -18.08 18.85 47.39
CA THR A 141 -16.76 19.39 47.00
C THR A 141 -16.69 20.91 47.11
N GLY A 142 -17.81 21.61 46.93
CA GLY A 142 -17.89 23.08 46.89
C GLY A 142 -17.57 23.68 45.51
N ILE A 143 -17.51 22.88 44.45
CA ILE A 143 -17.28 23.32 43.07
C ILE A 143 -18.56 23.10 42.27
N LEU A 144 -19.00 24.12 41.53
CA LEU A 144 -20.13 24.04 40.62
C LEU A 144 -19.70 23.46 39.27
N THR A 145 -20.39 22.42 38.81
CA THR A 145 -20.27 21.86 37.47
C THR A 145 -20.97 22.79 36.48
N GLY A 146 -20.20 23.30 35.51
CA GLY A 146 -20.69 24.18 34.45
C GLY A 146 -20.89 23.39 33.16
N GLN A 147 -19.79 23.05 32.49
CA GLN A 147 -19.82 22.26 31.24
C GLN A 147 -19.59 20.77 31.50
N ILE A 148 -20.37 19.93 30.83
CA ILE A 148 -20.21 18.47 30.81
C ILE A 148 -20.03 18.02 29.35
N ILE A 149 -18.97 17.28 29.08
CA ILE A 149 -18.75 16.58 27.81
C ILE A 149 -18.64 15.09 28.10
N ALA A 150 -19.42 14.26 27.40
CA ALA A 150 -19.36 12.82 27.50
C ALA A 150 -19.24 12.20 26.09
N SER A 151 -18.22 11.38 25.85
CA SER A 151 -17.88 10.86 24.53
C SER A 151 -17.72 9.33 24.52
N PRO A 152 -18.22 8.62 23.49
CA PRO A 152 -18.23 7.17 23.46
C PRO A 152 -16.89 6.59 22.96
N ILE A 153 -16.26 5.76 23.77
CA ILE A 153 -15.04 5.02 23.36
C ILE A 153 -15.49 3.85 22.48
N LEU A 154 -15.34 4.02 21.17
CA LEU A 154 -15.82 3.11 20.12
C LEU A 154 -14.68 2.40 19.38
N TYR A 155 -14.80 1.08 19.21
CA TYR A 155 -13.95 0.28 18.32
C TYR A 155 -14.82 -0.56 17.38
N ASP A 156 -14.60 -0.47 16.08
CA ASP A 156 -15.42 -1.12 15.03
C ASP A 156 -16.93 -1.01 15.29
N GLY A 157 -17.40 0.22 15.55
CA GLY A 157 -18.80 0.53 15.89
C GLY A 157 -19.30 -0.04 17.23
N ASN A 158 -18.51 -0.82 17.97
CA ASN A 158 -18.84 -1.37 19.28
C ASN A 158 -18.46 -0.40 20.40
N ILE A 159 -19.31 -0.30 21.43
CA ILE A 159 -19.06 0.52 22.62
C ILE A 159 -18.23 -0.27 23.62
N LEU A 160 -17.08 0.29 24.02
CA LEU A 160 -16.15 -0.31 24.98
C LEU A 160 -16.03 0.50 26.28
N GLY A 161 -16.30 1.80 26.20
CA GLY A 161 -16.29 2.70 27.35
C GLY A 161 -16.91 4.06 27.05
N VAL A 162 -16.87 4.97 28.02
CA VAL A 162 -17.25 6.37 27.86
C VAL A 162 -16.26 7.23 28.64
N MET A 163 -15.78 8.31 28.01
CA MET A 163 -15.02 9.34 28.68
C MET A 163 -15.94 10.50 29.04
N GLU A 164 -15.95 10.92 30.31
CA GLU A 164 -16.81 12.00 30.83
C GLU A 164 -15.93 13.06 31.51
N ILE A 165 -16.12 14.31 31.08
CA ILE A 165 -15.29 15.48 31.38
C ILE A 165 -16.21 16.56 31.97
N MET A 166 -15.81 17.13 33.10
CA MET A 166 -16.53 18.23 33.74
C MET A 166 -15.57 19.38 34.09
N ASN A 167 -15.85 20.56 33.52
CA ASN A 167 -15.10 21.83 33.63
C ASN A 167 -13.60 21.81 33.23
N LYS A 168 -13.08 22.95 32.75
CA LYS A 168 -11.66 23.31 32.90
C LYS A 168 -11.44 24.03 34.24
N LYS A 169 -10.29 23.86 34.89
CA LYS A 169 -10.00 24.44 36.23
C LYS A 169 -9.92 25.96 36.26
N ASN A 170 -9.74 26.60 35.11
CA ASN A 170 -9.71 28.05 34.94
C ASN A 170 -11.08 28.66 34.57
N GLY A 171 -12.14 27.84 34.42
CA GLY A 171 -13.47 28.30 34.02
C GLY A 171 -13.61 28.64 32.53
N GLU A 172 -12.59 28.36 31.71
CA GLU A 172 -12.68 28.48 30.25
C GLU A 172 -13.57 27.39 29.66
N THR A 173 -14.18 27.68 28.51
CA THR A 173 -14.88 26.69 27.70
C THR A 173 -13.92 25.65 27.15
N ILE A 174 -14.38 24.41 26.98
CA ILE A 174 -13.68 23.43 26.15
C ILE A 174 -13.81 23.88 24.68
N ASP A 175 -12.70 23.83 23.96
CA ASP A 175 -12.47 24.49 22.66
C ASP A 175 -12.19 23.46 21.56
N ASP A 176 -12.44 23.82 20.30
CA ASP A 176 -12.37 22.90 19.16
C ASP A 176 -11.00 22.21 18.99
N TYR A 177 -9.90 22.86 19.38
CA TYR A 177 -8.58 22.22 19.40
C TYR A 177 -8.47 21.13 20.46
N SER A 178 -9.05 21.33 21.65
CA SER A 178 -9.13 20.28 22.67
C SER A 178 -9.89 19.06 22.14
N HIS A 179 -10.96 19.23 21.36
CA HIS A 179 -11.72 18.11 20.78
C HIS A 179 -10.85 17.19 19.90
N ILE A 180 -10.00 17.73 19.03
CA ILE A 180 -9.11 16.95 18.16
C ILE A 180 -8.17 16.04 18.98
N PHE A 181 -7.62 16.54 20.08
CA PHE A 181 -6.73 15.76 20.95
C PHE A 181 -7.48 14.79 21.88
N LEU A 182 -8.77 15.02 22.14
CA LEU A 182 -9.63 14.05 22.82
C LEU A 182 -9.97 12.88 21.88
N ASP A 183 -10.27 13.13 20.60
CA ASP A 183 -10.48 12.09 19.59
C ASP A 183 -9.25 11.17 19.44
N GLU A 184 -8.03 11.71 19.48
CA GLU A 184 -6.78 10.92 19.46
C GLU A 184 -6.71 9.96 20.67
N ILE A 185 -7.00 10.48 21.87
CA ILE A 185 -7.00 9.69 23.11
C ILE A 185 -8.13 8.66 23.11
N GLU A 186 -9.32 9.00 22.62
CA GLU A 186 -10.45 8.07 22.50
C GLU A 186 -10.14 6.93 21.53
N SER A 187 -9.46 7.21 20.40
CA SER A 187 -8.97 6.18 19.48
C SER A 187 -7.96 5.22 20.14
N CYS A 188 -7.07 5.75 20.99
CA CYS A 188 -6.08 4.94 21.71
C CYS A 188 -6.71 4.13 22.85
N LEU A 189 -7.62 4.74 23.63
CA LEU A 189 -8.42 4.05 24.64
C LEU A 189 -9.28 2.94 24.02
N ALA A 190 -9.86 3.17 22.84
CA ALA A 190 -10.64 2.17 22.12
C ALA A 190 -9.79 0.95 21.71
N LYS A 191 -8.58 1.18 21.17
CA LYS A 191 -7.62 0.11 20.83
C LYS A 191 -7.18 -0.67 22.07
N ALA A 192 -6.78 0.03 23.14
CA ALA A 192 -6.34 -0.61 24.38
C ALA A 192 -7.47 -1.40 25.06
N PHE A 193 -8.67 -0.83 25.20
CA PHE A 193 -9.83 -1.52 25.76
C PHE A 193 -10.28 -2.69 24.87
N PHE A 194 -10.17 -2.59 23.54
CA PHE A 194 -10.46 -3.73 22.67
C PHE A 194 -9.50 -4.88 22.95
N MET A 195 -8.19 -4.62 22.90
CA MET A 195 -7.17 -5.63 23.15
C MET A 195 -7.29 -6.25 24.55
N MET A 196 -7.59 -5.46 25.58
CA MET A 196 -7.72 -5.96 26.96
C MET A 196 -9.02 -6.77 27.18
N LEU A 197 -10.17 -6.28 26.71
CA LEU A 197 -11.46 -6.95 26.90
C LEU A 197 -11.60 -8.22 26.03
N ASP A 198 -10.92 -8.25 24.88
CA ASP A 198 -10.86 -9.45 24.02
C ASP A 198 -9.81 -10.44 24.54
N PHE A 199 -8.68 -9.96 25.09
CA PHE A 199 -7.71 -10.80 25.82
C PHE A 199 -8.34 -11.51 27.03
N GLU A 200 -9.19 -10.84 27.82
CA GLU A 200 -9.90 -11.47 28.94
C GLU A 200 -10.82 -12.64 28.51
N GLN A 201 -11.29 -12.67 27.25
CA GLN A 201 -12.20 -13.71 26.75
C GLN A 201 -11.50 -14.77 25.89
N ALA A 202 -10.51 -14.38 25.07
CA ALA A 202 -9.75 -15.28 24.21
C ALA A 202 -8.50 -15.87 24.91
N GLY A 203 -7.88 -15.11 25.81
CA GLY A 203 -6.72 -15.54 26.59
C GLY A 203 -7.05 -16.67 27.56
N HIS A 204 -8.20 -16.60 28.25
CA HIS A 204 -8.70 -17.67 29.11
C HIS A 204 -8.76 -19.03 28.37
N LYS A 205 -9.44 -19.08 27.22
CA LYS A 205 -9.55 -20.28 26.38
C LYS A 205 -8.21 -20.82 25.85
N ARG A 206 -7.23 -19.93 25.62
CA ARG A 206 -5.87 -20.34 25.25
C ARG A 206 -5.09 -20.92 26.43
N GLY A 207 -5.32 -20.41 27.64
CA GLY A 207 -4.70 -20.90 28.88
C GLY A 207 -5.27 -22.23 29.38
N GLU A 208 -6.58 -22.44 29.24
CA GLU A 208 -7.28 -23.69 29.60
C GLU A 208 -6.64 -24.93 28.97
N ARG A 209 -6.13 -24.82 27.74
CA ARG A 209 -5.39 -25.89 27.02
C ARG A 209 -4.12 -26.39 27.74
N TYR A 210 -3.58 -25.58 28.65
CA TYR A 210 -2.31 -25.81 29.34
C TYR A 210 -2.43 -25.76 30.87
N GLU A 211 -3.65 -25.75 31.42
CA GLU A 211 -3.93 -25.62 32.87
C GLU A 211 -3.21 -26.68 33.71
N LYS A 212 -3.04 -27.89 33.16
CA LYS A 212 -2.27 -28.98 33.78
C LYS A 212 -0.81 -28.61 34.08
N LEU A 213 -0.17 -27.76 33.29
CA LEU A 213 1.20 -27.28 33.58
C LEU A 213 1.24 -26.39 34.81
N ILE A 214 0.15 -25.70 35.15
CA ILE A 214 0.01 -24.92 36.38
C ILE A 214 -0.29 -25.84 37.56
N HIS A 215 -1.21 -26.79 37.39
CA HIS A 215 -1.56 -27.79 38.41
C HIS A 215 -0.34 -28.62 38.84
N ASP A 216 0.43 -29.12 37.87
CA ASP A 216 1.60 -29.97 38.11
C ASP A 216 2.86 -29.16 38.51
N GLY A 217 2.73 -27.84 38.67
CA GLY A 217 3.80 -26.95 39.16
C GLY A 217 4.93 -26.66 38.16
N ILE A 218 4.70 -26.95 36.87
CA ILE A 218 5.68 -26.83 35.78
C ILE A 218 5.79 -25.39 35.27
N VAL A 219 4.68 -24.64 35.28
CA VAL A 219 4.58 -23.23 34.84
C VAL A 219 3.73 -22.44 35.84
N THR A 220 4.17 -21.26 36.27
CA THR A 220 3.38 -20.43 37.20
C THR A 220 2.22 -19.72 36.49
N PRO A 221 1.14 -19.31 37.19
CA PRO A 221 0.06 -18.52 36.58
C PRO A 221 0.54 -17.24 35.89
N GLU A 222 1.58 -16.59 36.42
CA GLU A 222 2.19 -15.39 35.85
C GLU A 222 2.96 -15.70 34.56
N GLN A 223 3.70 -16.81 34.52
CA GLN A 223 4.40 -17.29 33.33
C GLN A 223 3.42 -17.69 32.22
N MET A 224 2.31 -18.36 32.56
CA MET A 224 1.26 -18.69 31.62
C MET A 224 0.58 -17.44 31.05
N ASN A 225 0.20 -16.49 31.92
CA ASN A 225 -0.35 -15.21 31.47
C ASN A 225 0.63 -14.43 30.58
N TYR A 226 1.93 -14.48 30.87
CA TYR A 226 2.95 -13.90 29.99
C TYR A 226 3.00 -14.60 28.62
N ALA A 227 3.05 -15.94 28.58
CA ALA A 227 3.08 -16.70 27.33
C ALA A 227 1.84 -16.44 26.45
N ILE A 228 0.66 -16.35 27.06
CA ILE A 228 -0.58 -15.99 26.36
C ILE A 228 -0.51 -14.55 25.83
N LYS A 229 -0.12 -13.56 26.66
CA LYS A 229 0.06 -12.16 26.19
C LYS A 229 1.07 -12.06 25.05
N ALA A 230 2.19 -12.77 25.16
CA ALA A 230 3.22 -12.82 24.11
C ALA A 230 2.68 -13.44 22.81
N SER A 231 1.86 -14.50 22.86
CA SER A 231 1.23 -15.10 21.66
C SER A 231 0.36 -14.12 20.87
N PHE A 232 -0.30 -13.17 21.55
CA PHE A 232 -1.09 -12.12 20.88
C PHE A 232 -0.20 -11.01 20.29
N ALA A 233 0.97 -10.76 20.86
CA ALA A 233 1.91 -9.74 20.40
C ALA A 233 2.81 -10.22 19.23
N THR A 234 3.26 -11.49 19.27
CA THR A 234 4.18 -12.07 18.27
C THR A 234 3.46 -12.84 17.16
N LYS A 235 2.22 -13.30 17.41
CA LYS A 235 1.49 -14.31 16.63
C LYS A 235 2.10 -15.73 16.66
N GLU A 236 3.06 -15.99 17.53
CA GLU A 236 3.57 -17.35 17.80
C GLU A 236 2.58 -18.13 18.67
N ASP A 237 2.67 -19.46 18.69
CA ASP A 237 1.86 -20.28 19.58
C ASP A 237 2.37 -20.26 21.03
N VAL A 238 1.44 -20.42 21.98
CA VAL A 238 1.71 -20.46 23.42
C VAL A 238 2.67 -21.60 23.79
N ALA A 239 2.58 -22.78 23.17
CA ALA A 239 3.53 -23.86 23.43
C ALA A 239 4.94 -23.52 22.95
N THR A 240 5.09 -22.88 21.78
CA THR A 240 6.41 -22.41 21.30
C THR A 240 7.04 -21.46 22.31
N ILE A 241 6.28 -20.48 22.81
CA ILE A 241 6.77 -19.51 23.79
C ILE A 241 7.11 -20.18 25.14
N LEU A 242 6.34 -21.19 25.57
CA LEU A 242 6.65 -21.99 26.76
C LEU A 242 7.92 -22.84 26.59
N MET A 243 8.10 -23.47 25.43
CA MET A 243 9.29 -24.26 25.11
C MET A 243 10.54 -23.38 25.02
N GLU A 244 10.52 -22.31 24.24
CA GLU A 244 11.71 -21.49 23.96
C GLU A 244 12.10 -20.57 25.14
N ARG A 245 11.13 -19.93 25.79
CA ARG A 245 11.40 -18.91 26.83
C ARG A 245 11.53 -19.49 28.23
N TYR A 246 10.81 -20.57 28.52
CA TYR A 246 10.77 -21.20 29.84
C TYR A 246 11.38 -22.61 29.86
N ASN A 247 11.92 -23.09 28.73
CA ASN A 247 12.58 -24.39 28.59
C ASN A 247 11.69 -25.58 29.04
N ILE A 248 10.37 -25.45 28.85
CA ILE A 248 9.41 -26.53 29.13
C ILE A 248 9.56 -27.60 28.05
N SER A 249 9.73 -28.86 28.43
CA SER A 249 9.92 -29.92 27.44
C SER A 249 8.62 -30.27 26.72
N LYS A 250 8.76 -30.73 25.46
CA LYS A 250 7.64 -31.03 24.56
C LYS A 250 6.74 -32.15 25.08
N GLU A 251 7.28 -33.03 25.90
CA GLU A 251 6.57 -34.11 26.59
C GLU A 251 5.57 -33.56 27.60
N TYR A 252 5.94 -32.53 28.37
CA TYR A 252 5.03 -31.86 29.32
C TYR A 252 3.93 -31.09 28.59
N ILE A 253 4.30 -30.33 27.54
CA ILE A 253 3.34 -29.65 26.64
C ILE A 253 2.32 -30.66 26.10
N GLY A 254 2.80 -31.79 25.56
CA GLY A 254 1.96 -32.85 25.02
C GLY A 254 1.08 -33.53 26.08
N ALA A 255 1.61 -33.75 27.28
CA ALA A 255 0.86 -34.32 28.40
C ALA A 255 -0.24 -33.39 28.94
N ALA A 256 -0.11 -32.08 28.77
CA ALA A 256 -1.15 -31.10 29.08
C ALA A 256 -2.24 -31.07 27.99
N LEU A 257 -1.85 -30.96 26.72
CA LEU A 257 -2.78 -30.98 25.59
C LEU A 257 -3.58 -32.29 25.51
N SER A 258 -2.94 -33.42 25.76
CA SER A 258 -3.58 -34.74 25.70
C SER A 258 -4.64 -34.93 26.79
N ASP A 259 -4.41 -34.34 27.96
CA ASP A 259 -5.32 -34.35 29.10
C ASP A 259 -6.54 -33.45 28.83
N HIS A 260 -6.29 -32.18 28.49
CA HIS A 260 -7.32 -31.18 28.17
C HIS A 260 -8.27 -31.65 27.06
N PHE A 261 -7.74 -32.20 25.97
CA PHE A 261 -8.56 -32.68 24.85
C PHE A 261 -9.05 -34.14 25.01
N SER A 262 -8.65 -34.85 26.07
CA SER A 262 -8.92 -36.29 26.26
C SER A 262 -8.60 -37.13 25.01
N CYS A 263 -7.47 -36.81 24.37
CA CYS A 263 -7.10 -37.24 23.03
C CYS A 263 -5.58 -37.49 22.98
N PRO A 264 -5.07 -38.57 22.36
CA PRO A 264 -3.64 -38.86 22.39
C PRO A 264 -2.82 -37.75 21.73
N PHE A 265 -1.82 -37.22 22.43
CA PHE A 265 -0.84 -36.31 21.81
C PHE A 265 0.19 -37.11 21.01
N ARG A 266 0.54 -36.60 19.83
CA ARG A 266 1.51 -37.19 18.91
C ARG A 266 2.62 -36.21 18.61
N ALA A 267 3.80 -36.47 19.18
CA ALA A 267 5.00 -35.71 18.85
C ALA A 267 5.44 -35.98 17.40
N TYR A 268 5.94 -34.95 16.72
CA TYR A 268 6.67 -35.09 15.46
C TYR A 268 7.87 -36.05 15.58
N SER A 269 8.02 -36.92 14.58
CA SER A 269 9.26 -37.64 14.25
C SER A 269 9.35 -37.79 12.73
N ASP A 270 10.55 -37.80 12.15
CA ASP A 270 10.70 -37.92 10.70
C ASP A 270 10.26 -39.31 10.17
N ASP A 271 10.21 -40.35 11.02
CA ASP A 271 9.71 -41.71 10.72
C ASP A 271 8.18 -41.89 10.84
N LEU A 272 7.37 -40.82 10.81
CA LEU A 272 5.90 -40.97 10.91
C LEU A 272 5.31 -41.63 9.64
N PRO A 273 4.45 -42.66 9.78
CA PRO A 273 3.84 -43.32 8.63
C PRO A 273 2.72 -42.46 8.02
N VAL A 274 2.84 -42.15 6.73
CA VAL A 274 1.93 -41.29 5.97
C VAL A 274 1.29 -42.05 4.80
N ILE A 275 -0.01 -41.86 4.56
CA ILE A 275 -0.71 -42.40 3.40
C ILE A 275 -0.45 -41.49 2.19
N ASN A 276 0.66 -41.71 1.48
CA ASN A 276 1.05 -40.88 0.33
C ASN A 276 -0.06 -40.77 -0.74
N ASP A 277 -0.75 -41.88 -1.05
CA ASP A 277 -1.84 -41.90 -2.04
C ASP A 277 -3.00 -40.94 -1.69
N LEU A 278 -3.29 -40.78 -0.40
CA LEU A 278 -4.30 -39.86 0.14
C LEU A 278 -3.74 -38.43 0.24
N LEU A 279 -2.45 -38.29 0.54
CA LEU A 279 -1.79 -36.99 0.58
C LEU A 279 -1.74 -36.35 -0.82
N TYR A 280 -1.61 -37.15 -1.88
CA TYR A 280 -1.63 -36.66 -3.26
C TYR A 280 -3.00 -36.11 -3.71
N SER A 281 -4.11 -36.51 -3.09
CA SER A 281 -5.45 -35.94 -3.38
C SER A 281 -5.81 -34.74 -2.49
N LEU A 282 -5.08 -34.52 -1.40
CA LEU A 282 -5.31 -33.41 -0.48
C LEU A 282 -4.48 -32.18 -0.85
N ASP A 283 -5.12 -31.02 -0.86
CA ASP A 283 -4.46 -29.76 -1.16
C ASP A 283 -3.60 -29.23 0.01
N LYS A 284 -2.42 -28.69 -0.32
CA LYS A 284 -1.45 -28.20 0.66
C LYS A 284 -1.98 -26.98 1.42
N SER A 285 -2.75 -26.07 0.80
CA SER A 285 -3.29 -24.91 1.53
C SER A 285 -4.41 -25.34 2.47
N ALA A 286 -5.26 -26.29 2.07
CA ALA A 286 -6.28 -26.87 2.96
C ALA A 286 -5.70 -27.57 4.21
N LEU A 287 -4.51 -28.18 4.13
CA LEU A 287 -3.81 -28.73 5.29
C LEU A 287 -3.21 -27.63 6.21
N ILE A 288 -2.69 -26.55 5.61
CA ILE A 288 -2.09 -25.41 6.32
C ILE A 288 -3.16 -24.56 7.01
N ASP A 289 -4.14 -24.06 6.25
CA ASP A 289 -5.17 -23.13 6.73
C ASP A 289 -6.06 -23.76 7.81
N MET A 290 -6.32 -25.07 7.70
CA MET A 290 -7.05 -25.83 8.71
C MET A 290 -6.13 -26.57 9.70
N LEU A 291 -4.80 -26.39 9.67
CA LEU A 291 -3.81 -27.00 10.58
C LEU A 291 -4.13 -28.46 10.96
N TRP A 292 -4.01 -29.36 9.97
CA TRP A 292 -4.18 -30.81 10.14
C TRP A 292 -3.32 -31.62 9.17
N PHE A 293 -3.11 -32.91 9.46
CA PHE A 293 -2.32 -33.80 8.58
C PHE A 293 -2.76 -35.28 8.73
N PRO A 294 -3.02 -36.02 7.64
CA PRO A 294 -3.30 -37.45 7.71
C PRO A 294 -2.02 -38.26 7.96
N LEU A 295 -2.09 -39.23 8.89
CA LEU A 295 -1.02 -40.19 9.15
C LEU A 295 -1.32 -41.51 8.42
N ASN A 296 -1.78 -42.53 9.14
CA ASN A 296 -1.92 -43.90 8.67
C ASN A 296 -3.33 -44.49 8.87
N VAL A 297 -3.61 -45.60 8.20
CA VAL A 297 -4.84 -46.37 8.44
C VAL A 297 -4.56 -47.47 9.46
N VAL A 298 -5.22 -47.42 10.62
CA VAL A 298 -5.10 -48.42 11.68
C VAL A 298 -6.47 -49.03 11.96
N LYS A 299 -6.58 -50.36 11.85
CA LYS A 299 -7.84 -51.12 12.06
C LYS A 299 -9.05 -50.57 11.26
N GLY A 300 -8.80 -50.06 10.05
CA GLY A 300 -9.83 -49.48 9.18
C GLY A 300 -10.25 -48.05 9.50
N LYS A 301 -9.48 -47.32 10.33
CA LYS A 301 -9.68 -45.89 10.59
C LYS A 301 -8.48 -45.05 10.18
N ILE A 302 -8.71 -43.86 9.65
CA ILE A 302 -7.64 -42.91 9.29
C ILE A 302 -7.23 -42.14 10.55
N HIS A 303 -5.95 -42.21 10.94
CA HIS A 303 -5.39 -41.39 12.01
C HIS A 303 -4.98 -40.02 11.46
N VAL A 304 -5.36 -38.94 12.15
CA VAL A 304 -5.21 -37.56 11.70
C VAL A 304 -4.70 -36.67 12.83
N LEU A 305 -3.62 -35.93 12.56
CA LEU A 305 -3.13 -34.86 13.44
C LEU A 305 -4.01 -33.62 13.32
N VAL A 306 -4.34 -33.00 14.46
CA VAL A 306 -4.98 -31.68 14.54
C VAL A 306 -4.42 -30.88 15.72
N GLU A 307 -4.38 -29.54 15.61
CA GLU A 307 -4.13 -28.68 16.77
C GLU A 307 -5.27 -28.78 17.81
N ASP A 308 -6.51 -28.76 17.35
CA ASP A 308 -7.70 -28.68 18.19
C ASP A 308 -8.78 -29.68 17.72
N PRO A 309 -8.94 -30.83 18.40
CA PRO A 309 -9.97 -31.81 18.09
C PRO A 309 -11.36 -31.42 18.65
N SER A 310 -11.48 -30.39 19.48
CA SER A 310 -12.78 -29.94 20.01
C SER A 310 -13.61 -29.20 18.95
N ASN A 311 -12.95 -28.64 17.92
CA ASN A 311 -13.59 -27.88 16.85
C ASN A 311 -14.41 -28.80 15.92
N LEU A 312 -15.70 -28.95 16.24
CA LEU A 312 -16.67 -29.77 15.49
C LEU A 312 -16.89 -29.30 14.03
N ALA A 313 -16.61 -28.04 13.69
CA ALA A 313 -16.72 -27.56 12.30
C ALA A 313 -15.52 -28.03 11.47
N LYS A 314 -14.30 -27.86 12.02
CA LYS A 314 -13.04 -28.35 11.44
C LYS A 314 -13.07 -29.87 11.23
N ARG A 315 -13.56 -30.63 12.23
CA ARG A 315 -13.75 -32.10 12.11
C ARG A 315 -14.62 -32.50 10.92
N ARG A 316 -15.78 -31.87 10.75
CA ARG A 316 -16.71 -32.16 9.64
C ARG A 316 -16.13 -31.87 8.26
N GLU A 317 -15.33 -30.81 8.12
CA GLU A 317 -14.65 -30.51 6.85
C GLU A 317 -13.49 -31.50 6.59
N ILE A 318 -12.78 -31.95 7.62
CA ILE A 318 -11.78 -33.03 7.50
C ILE A 318 -12.44 -34.35 7.09
N GLU A 319 -13.50 -34.79 7.79
CA GLU A 319 -14.28 -36.00 7.47
C GLU A 319 -14.85 -35.96 6.03
N LYS A 320 -15.25 -34.78 5.56
CA LYS A 320 -15.71 -34.51 4.19
C LYS A 320 -14.57 -34.54 3.16
N MET A 321 -13.39 -34.01 3.47
CA MET A 321 -12.21 -34.08 2.59
C MET A 321 -11.61 -35.49 2.51
N LEU A 322 -11.80 -36.30 3.54
CA LEU A 322 -11.39 -37.71 3.60
C LEU A 322 -12.48 -38.69 3.11
N GLU A 323 -13.65 -38.16 2.69
CA GLU A 323 -14.85 -38.91 2.30
C GLU A 323 -15.29 -40.00 3.31
N THR A 324 -14.97 -39.83 4.61
CA THR A 324 -15.25 -40.82 5.66
C THR A 324 -15.46 -40.21 7.05
N ASP A 325 -16.36 -40.83 7.83
CA ASP A 325 -16.56 -40.56 9.26
C ASP A 325 -15.57 -41.36 10.15
N SER A 326 -14.84 -42.30 9.56
CA SER A 326 -14.01 -43.28 10.28
C SER A 326 -12.62 -42.74 10.59
N VAL A 327 -12.59 -41.56 11.18
CA VAL A 327 -11.38 -40.80 11.56
C VAL A 327 -11.05 -40.99 13.04
N VAL A 328 -9.77 -41.15 13.36
CA VAL A 328 -9.22 -41.03 14.72
C VAL A 328 -8.34 -39.78 14.74
N TYR A 329 -8.64 -38.89 15.69
CA TYR A 329 -7.88 -37.65 15.86
C TYR A 329 -6.78 -37.86 16.91
N GLU A 330 -5.59 -37.35 16.64
CA GLU A 330 -4.46 -37.22 17.56
C GLU A 330 -4.06 -35.72 17.64
N VAL A 331 -3.64 -35.24 18.80
CA VAL A 331 -3.27 -33.82 18.99
C VAL A 331 -1.80 -33.62 18.64
N ALA A 332 -1.46 -32.60 17.86
CA ALA A 332 -0.07 -32.19 17.63
C ALA A 332 0.06 -30.66 17.64
N LEU A 333 1.28 -30.16 17.83
CA LEU A 333 1.55 -28.73 17.78
C LEU A 333 1.38 -28.19 16.36
N SER A 334 0.91 -26.95 16.22
CA SER A 334 0.74 -26.31 14.91
C SER A 334 2.06 -26.23 14.14
N SER A 335 3.19 -26.04 14.83
CA SER A 335 4.55 -26.11 14.26
C SER A 335 4.96 -27.50 13.76
N ASP A 336 4.57 -28.57 14.46
CA ASP A 336 4.81 -29.96 14.05
C ASP A 336 4.01 -30.33 12.79
N ILE A 337 2.73 -29.95 12.78
CA ILE A 337 1.81 -30.16 11.65
C ILE A 337 2.36 -29.42 10.41
N LEU A 338 2.73 -28.14 10.56
CA LEU A 338 3.36 -27.38 9.49
C LEU A 338 4.67 -28.00 9.00
N ARG A 339 5.51 -28.54 9.90
CA ARG A 339 6.76 -29.22 9.50
C ARG A 339 6.50 -30.48 8.66
N LEU A 340 5.49 -31.29 8.99
CA LEU A 340 5.09 -32.46 8.17
C LEU A 340 4.55 -32.03 6.80
N ILE A 341 3.71 -30.99 6.73
CA ILE A 341 3.19 -30.46 5.46
C ILE A 341 4.32 -29.91 4.58
N HIS A 342 5.39 -29.36 5.17
CA HIS A 342 6.56 -28.95 4.39
C HIS A 342 7.36 -30.16 3.90
N LEU A 343 7.67 -31.12 4.77
CA LEU A 343 8.45 -32.31 4.44
C LEU A 343 7.86 -33.09 3.26
N HIS A 344 6.57 -33.46 3.33
CA HIS A 344 5.94 -34.34 2.32
C HIS A 344 5.42 -33.61 1.07
N TYR A 345 5.58 -32.27 0.99
CA TYR A 345 5.29 -31.48 -0.21
C TYR A 345 6.51 -30.65 -0.63
N LEU A 346 7.72 -31.19 -0.47
CA LEU A 346 8.99 -30.66 -1.01
C LEU A 346 9.46 -31.41 -2.27
N GLU A 347 9.11 -32.69 -2.44
CA GLU A 347 9.60 -33.55 -3.54
C GLU A 347 8.97 -33.24 -4.92
N LYS A 348 8.23 -32.14 -5.09
CA LYS A 348 7.47 -31.83 -6.32
C LYS A 348 8.14 -30.85 -7.30
N ASP A 349 9.28 -30.25 -6.95
CA ASP A 349 9.86 -29.15 -7.73
C ASP A 349 11.06 -29.51 -8.63
N GLU A 350 11.61 -30.75 -8.58
CA GLU A 350 12.85 -31.09 -9.32
C GLU A 350 12.74 -32.14 -10.45
N GLU A 351 11.68 -32.95 -10.59
CA GLU A 351 11.65 -34.02 -11.63
C GLU A 351 10.52 -34.00 -12.68
N LEU A 352 10.97 -34.33 -13.91
CA LEU A 352 10.25 -34.69 -15.15
C LEU A 352 9.44 -33.62 -15.89
N SER A 353 10.16 -32.95 -16.79
CA SER A 353 9.71 -32.81 -18.18
C SER A 353 9.81 -34.16 -18.91
N ALA A 354 8.68 -34.78 -19.28
CA ALA A 354 8.56 -35.80 -20.33
C ALA A 354 7.07 -36.04 -20.71
N GLU A 355 6.78 -36.30 -21.99
CA GLU A 355 5.43 -36.64 -22.48
C GLU A 355 5.13 -38.17 -22.42
N PRO A 356 3.86 -38.61 -22.62
CA PRO A 356 3.29 -39.67 -21.79
C PRO A 356 3.44 -41.10 -22.34
N ALA A 357 3.42 -42.08 -21.44
CA ALA A 357 3.44 -43.49 -21.81
C ALA A 357 2.56 -44.40 -20.92
N VAL A 358 1.65 -45.13 -21.57
CA VAL A 358 0.98 -46.39 -21.16
C VAL A 358 0.17 -46.35 -19.84
N GLN A 359 -1.16 -46.38 -19.83
CA GLN A 359 -2.05 -47.37 -20.49
C GLN A 359 -1.74 -48.85 -20.10
N ARG A 360 -1.18 -49.10 -18.90
CA ARG A 360 -0.66 -50.43 -18.49
C ARG A 360 -1.15 -51.01 -17.15
N LEU A 361 -2.04 -50.33 -16.43
CA LEU A 361 -2.44 -50.73 -15.05
C LEU A 361 -3.80 -51.45 -14.94
N PHE A 362 -4.29 -52.07 -16.03
CA PHE A 362 -5.43 -52.99 -15.99
C PHE A 362 -5.10 -54.32 -16.69
N ALA A 363 -4.43 -55.22 -15.96
CA ALA A 363 -4.17 -56.60 -16.37
C ALA A 363 -3.92 -57.53 -15.16
N GLU A 364 -5.02 -57.96 -14.53
CA GLU A 364 -5.28 -59.25 -13.83
C GLU A 364 -4.31 -59.83 -12.75
N HIS A 365 -4.90 -60.41 -11.70
CA HIS A 365 -4.27 -61.27 -10.67
C HIS A 365 -4.12 -62.75 -11.16
N PRO A 366 -3.66 -63.72 -10.32
CA PRO A 366 -2.34 -63.87 -9.71
C PRO A 366 -1.75 -65.30 -9.90
N ARG A 367 -0.48 -65.56 -9.48
CA ARG A 367 -0.03 -66.91 -9.05
C ARG A 367 1.35 -66.96 -8.36
N ASP A 368 1.42 -67.79 -7.30
CA ASP A 368 2.58 -68.32 -6.56
C ASP A 368 3.32 -69.47 -7.33
N PRO A 369 4.49 -70.00 -6.86
CA PRO A 369 5.59 -69.42 -6.07
C PRO A 369 7.03 -69.84 -6.56
N ASP A 370 8.03 -69.64 -5.69
CA ASP A 370 9.44 -70.16 -5.57
C ASP A 370 9.69 -71.63 -6.06
N PRO A 371 10.94 -72.15 -6.30
CA PRO A 371 12.24 -71.66 -5.79
C PRO A 371 13.53 -71.79 -6.66
N GLY A 372 14.66 -71.20 -6.19
CA GLY A 372 16.00 -71.79 -6.41
C GLY A 372 17.29 -70.94 -6.35
N ILE A 373 18.05 -71.04 -5.23
CA ILE A 373 19.44 -71.59 -5.18
C ILE A 373 20.53 -70.88 -6.06
N LEU A 374 21.53 -70.10 -5.58
CA LEU A 374 22.62 -70.41 -4.60
C LEU A 374 23.31 -69.17 -3.92
N THR A 375 23.85 -69.41 -2.71
CA THR A 375 25.10 -68.86 -2.05
C THR A 375 25.41 -67.37 -1.83
N ARG A 376 25.71 -67.04 -0.55
CA ARG A 376 26.63 -65.96 -0.04
C ARG A 376 28.12 -66.43 -0.13
N PRO A 377 29.20 -65.69 0.28
CA PRO A 377 29.34 -64.45 1.09
C PRO A 377 30.48 -63.48 0.58
N GLU A 378 31.33 -62.67 1.29
CA GLU A 378 31.59 -62.33 2.72
C GLU A 378 32.45 -61.01 2.90
N THR A 379 32.12 -60.09 3.84
CA THR A 379 33.05 -59.29 4.75
C THR A 379 34.12 -58.26 4.20
N ILE A 380 34.73 -57.27 4.92
CA ILE A 380 34.59 -56.65 6.28
C ILE A 380 35.19 -55.20 6.43
N ALA A 381 34.61 -54.40 7.35
CA ALA A 381 35.06 -53.23 8.20
C ALA A 381 36.02 -52.04 7.82
N LYS A 382 35.51 -50.82 8.15
CA LYS A 382 36.01 -49.61 8.94
C LYS A 382 37.26 -49.72 9.88
N PRO A 383 37.75 -48.63 10.60
CA PRO A 383 37.89 -47.15 10.32
C PRO A 383 39.15 -46.40 10.95
N GLU A 384 39.38 -45.10 10.62
CA GLU A 384 39.93 -43.94 11.46
C GLU A 384 41.32 -43.98 12.22
N PRO A 385 41.88 -42.90 12.86
CA PRO A 385 41.86 -41.44 12.52
C PRO A 385 43.16 -40.51 12.36
N PRO A 386 43.98 -40.02 13.36
CA PRO A 386 44.02 -38.57 13.71
C PRO A 386 45.36 -37.73 13.80
N ILE A 387 45.22 -36.38 13.67
CA ILE A 387 45.83 -35.19 14.40
C ILE A 387 47.38 -34.85 14.40
N GLU A 388 47.73 -33.63 13.90
CA GLU A 388 48.75 -32.55 14.26
C GLU A 388 50.20 -32.87 14.78
N PRO A 389 51.17 -31.92 15.07
CA PRO A 389 51.24 -30.42 15.02
C PRO A 389 52.58 -29.72 14.51
N GLU A 390 52.62 -28.37 14.61
CA GLU A 390 53.76 -27.43 14.97
C GLU A 390 54.95 -26.94 14.07
N SER A 391 55.03 -25.59 13.92
CA SER A 391 56.18 -24.67 14.19
C SER A 391 57.20 -24.13 13.12
N ILE A 392 57.23 -22.78 12.97
CA ILE A 392 58.33 -21.76 13.00
C ILE A 392 59.68 -21.95 12.23
N VAL A 393 60.09 -20.92 11.43
CA VAL A 393 61.43 -20.23 11.43
C VAL A 393 61.46 -19.03 10.43
N VAL A 394 62.37 -18.06 10.62
CA VAL A 394 62.55 -16.80 9.85
C VAL A 394 64.02 -16.63 9.40
N PRO A 395 64.31 -15.85 8.34
CA PRO A 395 65.52 -15.01 8.33
C PRO A 395 65.28 -13.55 7.90
N GLU A 396 66.21 -12.67 8.27
CA GLU A 396 66.14 -11.20 8.14
C GLU A 396 67.00 -10.66 6.97
N SER A 397 66.79 -9.40 6.55
CA SER A 397 67.87 -8.39 6.46
C SER A 397 67.37 -6.99 6.06
N GLU A 398 68.18 -5.99 6.37
CA GLU A 398 67.83 -4.56 6.46
C GLU A 398 67.88 -3.81 5.13
N ASN A 399 67.18 -2.66 5.04
CA ASN A 399 67.83 -1.35 4.79
C ASN A 399 66.85 -0.16 4.95
N GLY A 400 67.37 0.98 5.42
CA GLY A 400 66.70 2.29 5.45
C GLY A 400 67.47 3.32 4.59
N PRO A 401 67.27 4.66 4.73
CA PRO A 401 66.54 5.37 5.80
C PRO A 401 65.44 6.35 5.27
N ARG A 402 64.99 7.28 6.13
CA ARG A 402 63.86 8.21 5.94
C ARG A 402 64.29 9.61 5.47
N ASN A 403 63.34 10.35 4.86
CA ASN A 403 63.02 11.81 5.01
C ASN A 403 61.87 12.15 4.02
N GLY A 404 61.12 13.25 4.10
CA GLY A 404 61.07 14.35 5.09
C GLY A 404 60.49 15.64 4.45
N ASP A 405 59.49 16.25 5.10
CA ASP A 405 59.02 17.64 4.99
C ASP A 405 58.48 18.26 3.66
N SER A 406 57.14 18.38 3.62
CA SER A 406 56.31 19.56 3.37
C SER A 406 56.74 20.80 2.52
N PHE A 407 55.82 21.16 1.60
CA PHE A 407 55.25 22.50 1.32
C PHE A 407 55.99 23.61 0.53
N LEU A 408 55.23 24.16 -0.45
CA LEU A 408 55.18 25.54 -0.98
C LEU A 408 56.26 26.11 -1.93
N SER A 409 55.93 26.12 -3.24
CA SER A 409 55.83 27.29 -4.17
C SER A 409 56.08 26.86 -5.64
N GLY A 410 55.43 27.39 -6.68
CA GLY A 410 54.23 28.25 -6.78
C GLY A 410 54.15 28.97 -8.16
N ILE A 411 52.93 29.19 -8.71
CA ILE A 411 52.61 30.11 -9.86
C ILE A 411 53.12 29.57 -11.24
N THR A 412 52.37 29.46 -12.36
CA THR A 412 51.05 30.01 -12.82
C THR A 412 50.36 29.15 -13.92
N HIS A 413 49.10 29.49 -14.23
CA HIS A 413 48.39 29.34 -15.53
C HIS A 413 47.89 27.96 -16.05
N THR A 414 46.60 27.71 -15.80
CA THR A 414 45.54 27.43 -16.80
C THR A 414 45.86 26.75 -18.13
N GLU A 415 45.33 25.54 -18.35
CA GLU A 415 44.11 25.32 -19.14
C GLU A 415 43.50 23.92 -18.88
N ALA A 416 42.32 23.62 -19.43
CA ALA A 416 41.52 22.45 -19.07
C ALA A 416 41.64 21.28 -20.06
N LEU A 417 41.59 20.04 -19.54
CA LEU A 417 41.51 18.81 -20.34
C LEU A 417 40.39 17.90 -19.83
N THR A 418 39.59 17.39 -20.77
CA THR A 418 38.50 16.43 -20.54
C THR A 418 38.99 14.98 -20.62
N PRO A 419 38.56 14.06 -19.74
CA PRO A 419 38.70 12.63 -19.95
C PRO A 419 37.58 12.11 -20.86
N GLU A 420 37.93 11.31 -21.88
CA GLU A 420 36.97 10.68 -22.79
C GLU A 420 36.52 9.28 -22.31
N THR A 421 35.30 8.90 -22.74
CA THR A 421 34.81 7.52 -22.94
C THR A 421 35.17 6.42 -21.91
N ALA A 422 34.20 6.07 -21.07
CA ALA A 422 34.03 4.69 -20.58
C ALA A 422 33.24 3.84 -21.60
N PRO A 423 33.45 2.51 -21.69
CA PRO A 423 32.92 1.68 -22.77
C PRO A 423 31.43 1.32 -22.61
N ALA A 424 30.69 1.30 -23.73
CA ALA A 424 29.27 0.97 -23.75
C ALA A 424 29.00 -0.54 -23.85
N THR A 425 28.40 -1.13 -22.82
CA THR A 425 28.03 -2.57 -22.78
C THR A 425 26.62 -2.83 -23.32
N ALA A 426 26.53 -3.03 -24.64
CA ALA A 426 25.64 -3.98 -25.32
C ALA A 426 24.16 -4.12 -24.86
N PHE A 427 23.37 -3.03 -24.77
CA PHE A 427 21.90 -3.14 -24.58
C PHE A 427 21.04 -2.04 -25.27
N GLN A 428 21.41 -1.57 -26.48
CA GLN A 428 20.69 -0.48 -27.19
C GLN A 428 20.13 -0.80 -28.60
N ASN A 429 20.39 -1.99 -29.16
CA ASN A 429 20.10 -2.28 -30.58
C ASN A 429 18.63 -2.60 -30.90
N ARG A 430 17.74 -1.59 -30.85
CA ARG A 430 16.56 -1.51 -31.74
C ARG A 430 15.89 -0.13 -31.92
N TYR A 431 16.27 0.92 -31.18
CA TYR A 431 15.57 2.22 -31.19
C TYR A 431 16.35 3.42 -31.76
N GLN A 432 17.60 3.25 -32.21
CA GLN A 432 18.51 4.36 -32.57
C GLN A 432 18.63 4.70 -34.07
N SER A 433 17.82 4.14 -34.97
CA SER A 433 17.96 4.41 -36.42
C SER A 433 17.52 5.82 -36.84
N ASP A 434 16.49 6.35 -36.17
CA ASP A 434 15.74 7.52 -36.66
C ASP A 434 15.80 8.75 -35.74
N VAL A 435 16.19 8.59 -34.47
CA VAL A 435 16.37 9.70 -33.51
C VAL A 435 17.85 10.03 -33.38
N ARG A 436 18.22 11.28 -33.69
CA ARG A 436 19.60 11.76 -33.55
C ARG A 436 19.81 12.40 -32.18
N PRO A 437 21.05 12.41 -31.64
CA PRO A 437 21.38 13.17 -30.43
C PRO A 437 21.16 14.70 -30.53
N SER A 438 20.87 15.22 -31.74
CA SER A 438 20.49 16.61 -32.00
C SER A 438 19.00 16.92 -31.78
N ASP A 439 18.15 15.91 -31.64
CA ASP A 439 16.71 16.07 -31.74
C ASP A 439 16.11 16.31 -30.34
N GLY A 440 15.55 17.50 -30.11
CA GLY A 440 15.00 17.88 -28.80
C GLY A 440 13.81 17.00 -28.34
N PRO A 441 13.45 16.99 -27.04
CA PRO A 441 12.51 16.03 -26.46
C PRO A 441 11.16 15.93 -27.18
N LEU A 442 10.53 17.06 -27.54
CA LEU A 442 9.30 17.07 -28.36
C LEU A 442 9.48 16.38 -29.72
N GLN A 443 10.63 16.54 -30.36
CA GLN A 443 10.94 15.95 -31.66
C GLN A 443 11.21 14.44 -31.52
N ALA A 444 11.97 14.03 -30.50
CA ALA A 444 12.19 12.62 -30.18
C ALA A 444 10.88 11.90 -29.84
N ALA A 445 10.03 12.49 -29.00
CA ALA A 445 8.69 11.99 -28.68
C ALA A 445 7.79 11.91 -29.93
N ALA A 446 7.87 12.88 -30.85
CA ALA A 446 7.12 12.85 -32.10
C ALA A 446 7.58 11.76 -33.08
N ILE A 447 8.88 11.49 -33.16
CA ILE A 447 9.46 10.38 -33.95
C ILE A 447 9.04 9.04 -33.32
N PHE A 448 9.17 8.89 -32.00
CA PHE A 448 8.71 7.70 -31.29
C PHE A 448 7.20 7.45 -31.46
N LEU A 449 6.37 8.50 -31.35
CA LEU A 449 4.93 8.39 -31.61
C LEU A 449 4.63 8.02 -33.07
N ARG A 450 5.39 8.54 -34.05
CA ARG A 450 5.30 8.15 -35.47
C ARG A 450 5.61 6.66 -35.67
N ASP A 451 6.60 6.14 -34.96
CA ASP A 451 7.10 4.76 -35.13
C ASP A 451 6.39 3.73 -34.25
N LEU A 452 5.65 4.18 -33.23
CA LEU A 452 4.62 3.40 -32.52
C LEU A 452 3.38 3.08 -33.39
N PHE A 453 3.35 3.52 -34.66
CA PHE A 453 2.42 3.02 -35.67
C PHE A 453 3.16 2.07 -36.61
N PRO A 454 2.93 0.75 -36.51
CA PRO A 454 3.43 -0.19 -37.50
C PRO A 454 3.10 0.28 -38.93
N LYS A 455 4.07 0.14 -39.84
CA LYS A 455 3.82 0.33 -41.27
C LYS A 455 3.00 -0.83 -41.82
N ASP A 456 3.23 -2.01 -41.26
CA ASP A 456 2.65 -3.28 -41.64
C ASP A 456 1.80 -3.79 -40.46
N MET A 457 0.57 -4.21 -40.74
CA MET A 457 -0.21 -4.99 -39.77
C MET A 457 0.13 -6.46 -40.01
N ASP A 458 0.76 -7.11 -39.03
CA ASP A 458 0.94 -8.56 -39.05
C ASP A 458 -0.45 -9.21 -39.06
N HIS A 459 -0.87 -9.67 -40.24
CA HIS A 459 -2.08 -10.47 -40.46
C HIS A 459 -1.78 -11.98 -40.35
N ASP A 460 -0.77 -12.31 -39.55
CA ASP A 460 -0.47 -13.68 -39.17
C ASP A 460 -1.52 -14.16 -38.16
N ILE A 461 -2.50 -14.91 -38.68
CA ILE A 461 -3.23 -15.94 -37.93
C ILE A 461 -2.50 -17.26 -38.25
N PRO A 462 -1.61 -17.77 -37.38
CA PRO A 462 -0.90 -19.00 -37.67
C PRO A 462 -1.83 -20.22 -37.60
N GLU A 463 -1.53 -21.26 -38.37
CA GLU A 463 -2.28 -22.53 -38.34
C GLU A 463 -1.88 -23.44 -37.16
N GLU A 464 -0.92 -23.02 -36.32
CA GLU A 464 -0.46 -23.76 -35.14
C GLU A 464 -1.02 -23.17 -33.81
N PRO A 465 -1.39 -24.01 -32.83
CA PRO A 465 -2.03 -23.57 -31.59
C PRO A 465 -1.05 -23.00 -30.57
N ALA A 466 -1.33 -21.82 -30.03
CA ALA A 466 -0.60 -21.27 -28.88
C ALA A 466 -1.13 -21.83 -27.54
N THR A 467 -0.35 -21.65 -26.48
CA THR A 467 -0.68 -22.03 -25.09
C THR A 467 -1.12 -20.83 -24.27
N VAL A 468 -2.21 -20.97 -23.50
CA VAL A 468 -2.70 -19.89 -22.63
C VAL A 468 -2.39 -20.22 -21.18
N THR A 469 -1.35 -19.56 -20.67
CA THR A 469 -0.83 -19.72 -19.31
C THR A 469 -1.60 -18.80 -18.35
N ILE A 470 -2.54 -19.35 -17.58
CA ILE A 470 -3.26 -18.55 -16.59
C ILE A 470 -2.32 -18.20 -15.42
N THR A 471 -2.37 -16.94 -14.99
CA THR A 471 -1.77 -16.49 -13.73
C THR A 471 -2.87 -15.83 -12.90
N THR A 472 -3.46 -16.60 -11.99
CA THR A 472 -4.43 -16.10 -11.01
C THR A 472 -3.71 -15.35 -9.89
N THR A 473 -4.42 -14.38 -9.30
CA THR A 473 -4.07 -13.83 -7.98
C THR A 473 -5.27 -13.99 -7.06
N ALA A 474 -5.61 -15.26 -6.78
CA ALA A 474 -6.30 -15.60 -5.54
C ALA A 474 -5.26 -15.68 -4.40
N GLU A 475 -5.72 -15.75 -3.15
CA GLU A 475 -4.83 -15.69 -2.00
C GLU A 475 -4.02 -17.01 -1.83
N SER A 476 -2.75 -16.87 -1.46
CA SER A 476 -1.87 -17.92 -0.93
C SER A 476 -1.35 -19.07 -1.84
N ALA A 477 -1.53 -19.09 -3.17
CA ALA A 477 -0.76 -20.01 -4.05
C ALA A 477 -0.66 -19.55 -5.52
N ILE A 478 0.46 -19.84 -6.20
CA ILE A 478 0.60 -19.67 -7.66
C ILE A 478 0.21 -20.99 -8.35
N ALA A 479 -1.09 -21.20 -8.57
CA ALA A 479 -1.60 -22.33 -9.33
C ALA A 479 -1.64 -22.01 -10.85
N VAL A 480 -0.63 -22.44 -11.60
CA VAL A 480 -0.54 -22.21 -13.05
C VAL A 480 -1.39 -23.22 -13.83
N ALA A 481 -2.68 -22.93 -13.98
CA ALA A 481 -3.56 -23.68 -14.86
C ALA A 481 -3.31 -23.30 -16.33
N THR A 482 -2.61 -24.14 -17.09
CA THR A 482 -2.41 -23.91 -18.53
C THR A 482 -3.59 -24.48 -19.32
N VAL A 483 -4.33 -23.63 -20.04
CA VAL A 483 -5.47 -24.04 -20.89
C VAL A 483 -5.02 -24.06 -22.36
N PRO A 484 -5.19 -25.18 -23.07
CA PRO A 484 -4.93 -25.23 -24.51
C PRO A 484 -5.87 -24.28 -25.28
N GLN A 485 -5.35 -23.49 -26.22
CA GLN A 485 -6.15 -22.53 -26.99
C GLN A 485 -7.29 -23.21 -27.78
N SER A 486 -7.17 -24.51 -28.10
CA SER A 486 -8.25 -25.31 -28.71
C SER A 486 -9.52 -25.45 -27.86
N ARG A 487 -9.49 -25.04 -26.58
CA ARG A 487 -10.68 -24.94 -25.69
C ARG A 487 -11.20 -23.51 -25.53
N ILE A 488 -10.55 -22.52 -26.13
CA ILE A 488 -10.91 -21.11 -26.05
C ILE A 488 -11.78 -20.74 -27.26
N LEU A 489 -12.84 -19.95 -27.02
CA LEU A 489 -13.73 -19.48 -28.06
C LEU A 489 -12.96 -18.55 -29.01
N PRO A 490 -13.02 -18.73 -30.34
CA PRO A 490 -12.40 -17.78 -31.28
C PRO A 490 -12.87 -16.34 -31.05
N LEU A 491 -14.15 -16.16 -30.72
CA LEU A 491 -14.74 -14.88 -30.32
C LEU A 491 -14.03 -14.23 -29.10
N PHE A 492 -13.50 -15.02 -28.17
CA PHE A 492 -12.72 -14.50 -27.05
C PHE A 492 -11.37 -13.95 -27.55
N THR A 493 -10.58 -14.75 -28.26
CA THR A 493 -9.29 -14.30 -28.80
C THR A 493 -9.44 -13.11 -29.75
N ASP A 494 -10.46 -13.11 -30.61
CA ASP A 494 -10.71 -12.03 -31.58
C ASP A 494 -11.03 -10.70 -30.88
N ILE A 495 -11.86 -10.71 -29.83
CA ILE A 495 -12.20 -9.48 -29.10
C ILE A 495 -11.00 -8.95 -28.33
N ILE A 496 -10.22 -9.81 -27.66
CA ILE A 496 -9.01 -9.39 -26.94
C ILE A 496 -7.95 -8.86 -27.91
N TYR A 497 -7.69 -9.55 -29.03
CA TYR A 497 -6.69 -9.12 -30.01
C TYR A 497 -7.10 -7.86 -30.77
N ASP A 498 -8.38 -7.70 -31.16
CA ASP A 498 -8.88 -6.46 -31.77
C ASP A 498 -8.75 -5.27 -30.81
N ALA A 499 -9.10 -5.44 -29.53
CA ALA A 499 -8.93 -4.41 -28.52
C ALA A 499 -7.45 -4.08 -28.27
N TYR A 500 -6.58 -5.09 -28.11
CA TYR A 500 -5.15 -4.93 -27.86
C TYR A 500 -4.44 -4.24 -29.04
N ASN A 501 -4.67 -4.71 -30.28
CA ASN A 501 -4.06 -4.15 -31.48
C ASN A 501 -4.53 -2.70 -31.74
N ARG A 502 -5.76 -2.35 -31.34
CA ARG A 502 -6.27 -0.96 -31.36
C ARG A 502 -5.80 -0.11 -30.16
N ARG A 503 -4.97 -0.66 -29.26
CA ARG A 503 -4.48 -0.01 -28.03
C ARG A 503 -5.60 0.40 -27.06
N GLY A 504 -6.59 -0.48 -26.90
CA GLY A 504 -7.61 -0.35 -25.87
C GLY A 504 -7.03 -0.55 -24.48
N SER A 505 -7.42 0.31 -23.52
CA SER A 505 -7.14 0.09 -22.09
C SER A 505 -8.20 -0.78 -21.42
N ASP A 506 -9.45 -0.68 -21.87
CA ASP A 506 -10.60 -1.35 -21.27
C ASP A 506 -11.53 -1.87 -22.36
N ILE A 507 -12.05 -3.08 -22.17
CA ILE A 507 -13.15 -3.65 -22.93
C ILE A 507 -14.37 -3.69 -22.00
N HIS A 508 -15.45 -3.04 -22.41
CA HIS A 508 -16.72 -3.01 -21.69
C HIS A 508 -17.76 -3.84 -22.45
N PHE A 509 -18.41 -4.76 -21.75
CA PHE A 509 -19.55 -5.53 -22.21
C PHE A 509 -20.77 -5.08 -21.42
N GLU A 510 -21.68 -4.38 -22.10
CA GLU A 510 -22.81 -3.67 -21.49
C GLU A 510 -24.14 -4.29 -21.99
N PRO A 511 -24.82 -5.11 -21.18
CA PRO A 511 -26.12 -5.68 -21.53
C PRO A 511 -27.20 -4.61 -21.75
N ASP A 512 -28.09 -4.83 -22.72
CA ASP A 512 -29.29 -4.01 -22.87
C ASP A 512 -30.31 -4.29 -21.75
N ALA A 513 -31.27 -3.38 -21.57
CA ALA A 513 -32.29 -3.48 -20.53
C ALA A 513 -33.20 -4.73 -20.63
N ALA A 514 -33.15 -5.46 -21.75
CA ALA A 514 -33.88 -6.70 -21.98
C ALA A 514 -32.99 -7.96 -21.85
N GLY A 515 -31.69 -7.81 -21.60
CA GLY A 515 -30.70 -8.88 -21.57
C GLY A 515 -30.52 -9.60 -22.91
N LYS A 516 -30.82 -8.96 -24.06
CA LYS A 516 -30.82 -9.60 -25.39
C LYS A 516 -29.60 -9.23 -26.24
N THR A 517 -29.27 -7.95 -26.29
CA THR A 517 -28.13 -7.39 -27.03
C THR A 517 -27.08 -6.96 -26.03
N ILE A 518 -25.82 -7.31 -26.25
CA ILE A 518 -24.71 -6.85 -25.41
C ILE A 518 -23.85 -5.91 -26.25
N TYR A 519 -23.68 -4.67 -25.79
CA TYR A 519 -22.88 -3.66 -26.47
C TYR A 519 -21.41 -3.81 -26.09
N LEU A 520 -20.55 -4.02 -27.09
CA LEU A 520 -19.11 -4.04 -26.92
C LEU A 520 -18.56 -2.62 -27.14
N ARG A 521 -18.05 -1.99 -26.08
CA ARG A 521 -17.28 -0.74 -26.17
C ARG A 521 -15.82 -0.98 -25.81
N VAL A 522 -14.90 -0.35 -26.52
CA VAL A 522 -13.47 -0.39 -26.19
C VAL A 522 -12.99 1.03 -25.87
N ARG A 523 -12.31 1.23 -24.75
CA ARG A 523 -11.69 2.52 -24.40
C ARG A 523 -10.35 2.65 -25.11
N ILE A 524 -10.32 3.43 -26.19
CA ILE A 524 -9.10 3.69 -26.98
C ILE A 524 -8.67 5.14 -26.78
N ASP A 525 -7.43 5.33 -26.35
CA ASP A 525 -6.86 6.65 -26.00
C ASP A 525 -7.87 7.50 -25.18
N GLY A 526 -8.41 6.91 -24.10
CA GLY A 526 -9.34 7.52 -23.14
C GLY A 526 -10.84 7.49 -23.51
N GLN A 527 -11.20 7.30 -24.79
CA GLN A 527 -12.59 7.38 -25.27
C GLN A 527 -13.21 5.99 -25.47
N CYS A 528 -14.39 5.75 -24.89
CA CYS A 528 -15.18 4.54 -25.16
C CYS A 528 -15.80 4.61 -26.56
N LEU A 529 -15.25 3.87 -27.52
CA LEU A 529 -15.80 3.72 -28.86
C LEU A 529 -16.70 2.47 -28.89
N LYS A 530 -17.91 2.58 -29.45
CA LYS A 530 -18.74 1.41 -29.77
C LYS A 530 -18.05 0.61 -30.88
N ASN A 531 -17.87 -0.69 -30.68
CA ASN A 531 -17.16 -1.56 -31.63
C ASN A 531 -18.12 -2.56 -32.32
N LYS A 532 -18.79 -3.41 -31.54
CA LYS A 532 -19.70 -4.47 -32.02
C LYS A 532 -20.88 -4.65 -31.06
N THR A 533 -21.83 -5.50 -31.46
CA THR A 533 -22.83 -6.09 -30.56
C THR A 533 -22.70 -7.60 -30.63
N ILE A 534 -22.84 -8.30 -29.50
CA ILE A 534 -22.93 -9.77 -29.43
C ILE A 534 -24.27 -10.19 -28.83
N THR A 535 -24.69 -11.42 -29.09
CA THR A 535 -25.92 -11.99 -28.53
C THR A 535 -25.74 -12.40 -27.07
N ALA A 536 -26.85 -12.50 -26.33
CA ALA A 536 -26.86 -13.00 -24.96
C ALA A 536 -26.29 -14.43 -24.81
N GLU A 537 -26.44 -15.29 -25.82
CA GLU A 537 -25.92 -16.67 -25.78
C GLU A 537 -24.39 -16.72 -25.97
N GLU A 538 -23.86 -15.94 -26.91
CA GLU A 538 -22.41 -15.75 -27.07
C GLU A 538 -21.80 -15.13 -25.82
N TYR A 539 -22.48 -14.14 -25.22
CA TYR A 539 -22.01 -13.49 -24.01
C TYR A 539 -22.01 -14.41 -22.81
N ALA A 540 -23.06 -15.23 -22.58
CA ALA A 540 -23.06 -16.22 -21.49
C ALA A 540 -21.87 -17.19 -21.60
N LYS A 541 -21.60 -17.71 -22.81
CA LYS A 541 -20.44 -18.56 -23.10
C LYS A 541 -19.11 -17.83 -22.86
N PHE A 542 -19.03 -16.55 -23.24
CA PHE A 542 -17.87 -15.69 -23.00
C PHE A 542 -17.66 -15.42 -21.49
N THR A 543 -18.71 -15.10 -20.73
CA THR A 543 -18.62 -14.83 -19.29
C THR A 543 -18.25 -16.06 -18.48
N ASP A 544 -18.82 -17.23 -18.81
CA ASP A 544 -18.49 -18.49 -18.13
C ASP A 544 -17.05 -18.90 -18.40
N GLN A 545 -16.56 -18.69 -19.63
CA GLN A 545 -15.16 -18.88 -19.99
C GLN A 545 -14.23 -17.89 -19.30
N VAL A 546 -14.55 -16.59 -19.24
CA VAL A 546 -13.74 -15.61 -18.51
C VAL A 546 -13.70 -15.92 -17.00
N LYS A 547 -14.82 -16.34 -16.40
CA LYS A 547 -14.84 -16.79 -15.00
C LYS A 547 -13.96 -18.02 -14.79
N GLN A 548 -14.02 -19.00 -15.70
CA GLN A 548 -13.15 -20.17 -15.66
C GLN A 548 -11.66 -19.79 -15.79
N LEU A 549 -11.31 -18.95 -16.77
CA LEU A 549 -9.93 -18.50 -17.03
C LEU A 549 -9.36 -17.58 -15.94
N ALA A 550 -10.20 -16.97 -15.11
CA ALA A 550 -9.82 -16.11 -13.99
C ALA A 550 -9.99 -16.77 -12.60
N ASN A 551 -10.36 -18.06 -12.56
CA ASN A 551 -10.71 -18.83 -11.35
C ASN A 551 -11.76 -18.14 -10.46
N LEU A 552 -12.84 -17.67 -11.08
CA LEU A 552 -13.98 -17.01 -10.43
C LEU A 552 -15.18 -17.94 -10.31
N SER A 553 -16.06 -17.64 -9.36
CA SER A 553 -17.22 -18.47 -9.08
C SER A 553 -18.28 -18.39 -10.18
N GLN A 554 -18.56 -19.54 -10.79
CA GLN A 554 -19.67 -19.74 -11.73
C GLN A 554 -21.04 -19.88 -11.02
N THR A 555 -21.13 -19.65 -9.70
CA THR A 555 -22.40 -19.62 -8.97
C THR A 555 -23.34 -18.55 -9.52
N ARG A 556 -24.62 -18.91 -9.74
CA ARG A 556 -25.67 -18.00 -10.23
C ARG A 556 -26.18 -16.97 -9.21
N GLN A 557 -25.51 -16.79 -8.08
CA GLN A 557 -25.83 -15.71 -7.15
C GLN A 557 -25.06 -14.45 -7.59
N PRO A 558 -25.73 -13.30 -7.76
CA PRO A 558 -25.08 -12.07 -8.22
C PRO A 558 -24.12 -11.56 -7.14
N ALA A 559 -22.84 -11.45 -7.50
CA ALA A 559 -21.80 -10.90 -6.64
C ALA A 559 -20.80 -10.11 -7.50
N ILE A 560 -20.20 -9.06 -6.95
CA ILE A 560 -19.06 -8.40 -7.61
C ILE A 560 -17.87 -9.38 -7.53
N GLN A 561 -17.33 -9.76 -8.68
CA GLN A 561 -16.22 -10.70 -8.78
C GLN A 561 -15.10 -10.08 -9.60
N GLN A 562 -13.84 -10.28 -9.19
CA GLN A 562 -12.68 -9.73 -9.90
C GLN A 562 -11.53 -10.73 -9.90
N GLY A 563 -10.97 -11.00 -11.08
CA GLY A 563 -9.87 -11.95 -11.25
C GLY A 563 -8.90 -11.53 -12.35
N ASN A 564 -7.65 -11.96 -12.21
CA ASN A 564 -6.60 -11.73 -13.19
C ASN A 564 -6.48 -12.94 -14.13
N LEU A 565 -6.17 -12.67 -15.39
CA LEU A 565 -5.97 -13.68 -16.44
C LEU A 565 -4.86 -13.20 -17.40
N THR A 566 -4.12 -14.14 -17.98
CA THR A 566 -3.02 -13.86 -18.92
C THR A 566 -3.25 -14.61 -20.22
N LEU A 567 -3.08 -13.93 -21.36
CA LEU A 567 -3.21 -14.48 -22.70
C LEU A 567 -1.88 -14.36 -23.45
N THR A 568 -1.18 -15.47 -23.67
CA THR A 568 0.05 -15.51 -24.47
C THR A 568 -0.29 -15.49 -25.95
N ARG A 569 0.25 -14.52 -26.70
CA ARG A 569 0.15 -14.49 -28.18
C ARG A 569 1.05 -15.58 -28.80
N PRO A 570 0.76 -16.06 -30.02
CA PRO A 570 1.67 -16.93 -30.79
C PRO A 570 3.08 -16.35 -30.94
N SER A 571 3.22 -15.01 -30.98
CA SER A 571 4.51 -14.30 -30.98
C SER A 571 5.23 -14.25 -29.63
N GLY A 572 4.89 -15.13 -28.68
CA GLY A 572 5.48 -15.22 -27.33
C GLY A 572 5.16 -14.08 -26.36
N ASN A 573 4.43 -13.05 -26.81
CA ASN A 573 4.13 -11.86 -26.00
C ASN A 573 2.88 -12.10 -25.13
N ALA A 574 3.01 -12.00 -23.81
CA ALA A 574 1.90 -12.10 -22.87
C ALA A 574 1.08 -10.79 -22.78
N ILE A 575 -0.24 -10.91 -22.91
CA ILE A 575 -1.22 -9.88 -22.58
C ILE A 575 -1.78 -10.20 -21.19
N HIS A 576 -1.43 -9.42 -20.17
CA HIS A 576 -2.05 -9.54 -18.86
C HIS A 576 -3.36 -8.75 -18.83
N MET A 577 -4.37 -9.23 -18.12
CA MET A 577 -5.70 -8.62 -18.04
C MET A 577 -6.32 -8.81 -16.67
N ARG A 578 -7.26 -7.93 -16.31
CA ARG A 578 -8.10 -8.04 -15.11
C ARG A 578 -9.56 -7.97 -15.52
N ALA A 579 -10.31 -9.04 -15.27
CA ALA A 579 -11.76 -9.09 -15.47
C ALA A 579 -12.48 -8.69 -14.18
N THR A 580 -13.43 -7.77 -14.28
CA THR A 580 -14.34 -7.37 -13.19
C THR A 580 -15.78 -7.54 -13.64
N PHE A 581 -16.54 -8.36 -12.92
CA PHE A 581 -17.96 -8.62 -13.10
C PHE A 581 -18.76 -7.79 -12.09
N ILE A 582 -19.79 -7.10 -12.56
CA ILE A 582 -20.65 -6.23 -11.76
C ILE A 582 -22.12 -6.59 -12.03
N PRO A 583 -22.86 -7.11 -11.03
CA PRO A 583 -24.30 -7.29 -11.17
C PRO A 583 -25.02 -5.95 -11.33
N THR A 584 -25.79 -5.81 -12.41
CA THR A 584 -26.62 -4.63 -12.68
C THR A 584 -28.10 -4.98 -12.60
N HIS A 585 -28.96 -3.96 -12.56
CA HIS A 585 -30.41 -4.13 -12.38
C HIS A 585 -31.15 -4.76 -13.57
N THR A 586 -30.44 -5.06 -14.66
CA THR A 586 -31.01 -5.37 -15.98
C THR A 586 -30.21 -6.46 -16.70
N GLY A 587 -30.75 -7.68 -16.72
CA GLY A 587 -30.17 -8.78 -17.50
C GLY A 587 -28.99 -9.48 -16.80
N PRO A 588 -28.01 -10.00 -17.56
CA PRO A 588 -26.80 -10.60 -17.00
C PRO A 588 -25.86 -9.53 -16.40
N GLU A 589 -24.79 -9.97 -15.73
CA GLU A 589 -23.77 -9.07 -15.16
C GLU A 589 -23.03 -8.28 -16.25
N ASP A 590 -22.68 -7.03 -15.96
CA ASP A 590 -21.74 -6.24 -16.76
C ASP A 590 -20.32 -6.80 -16.56
N LEU A 591 -19.53 -6.87 -17.64
CA LEU A 591 -18.14 -7.29 -17.61
C LEU A 591 -17.23 -6.18 -18.13
N VAL A 592 -16.23 -5.81 -17.34
CA VAL A 592 -15.12 -4.95 -17.76
C VAL A 592 -13.83 -5.76 -17.73
N ILE A 593 -13.17 -5.89 -18.88
CA ILE A 593 -11.81 -6.44 -18.97
C ILE A 593 -10.85 -5.27 -19.14
N HIS A 594 -10.08 -4.98 -18.10
CA HIS A 594 -8.95 -4.06 -18.17
C HIS A 594 -7.74 -4.78 -18.80
N ILE A 595 -7.14 -4.19 -19.82
CA ILE A 595 -5.95 -4.74 -20.49
C ILE A 595 -4.70 -4.17 -19.82
N SER A 596 -4.16 -4.94 -18.88
CA SER A 596 -2.87 -4.68 -18.25
C SER A 596 -1.72 -4.96 -19.22
N ALA A 597 -1.51 -4.07 -20.18
CA ALA A 597 -0.24 -4.01 -20.87
C ALA A 597 0.87 -3.82 -19.82
N LYS A 598 1.84 -4.74 -19.75
CA LYS A 598 3.13 -4.48 -19.08
C LYS A 598 3.73 -3.27 -19.76
N ALA A 599 3.57 -2.10 -19.14
CA ALA A 599 3.90 -0.85 -19.78
C ALA A 599 5.43 -0.77 -19.86
N LYS A 600 5.96 -0.83 -21.10
CA LYS A 600 7.39 -0.61 -21.34
C LYS A 600 7.75 0.75 -20.74
N LYS A 601 8.77 0.78 -19.89
CA LYS A 601 9.32 2.02 -19.33
C LYS A 601 9.59 3.00 -20.48
N ILE A 602 9.10 4.23 -20.35
CA ILE A 602 9.22 5.27 -21.37
C ILE A 602 10.36 6.20 -20.92
N PRO A 603 11.42 6.38 -21.72
CA PRO A 603 12.46 7.37 -21.45
C PRO A 603 11.86 8.78 -21.28
N LEU A 604 12.48 9.59 -20.41
CA LEU A 604 11.97 10.90 -19.99
C LEU A 604 11.76 11.86 -21.19
N GLU A 605 12.61 11.72 -22.21
CA GLU A 605 12.62 12.46 -23.46
C GLU A 605 11.36 12.19 -24.29
N LEU A 606 10.79 10.98 -24.18
CA LEU A 606 9.68 10.49 -25.00
C LEU A 606 8.29 10.76 -24.39
N LEU A 607 8.23 11.39 -23.20
CA LEU A 607 6.97 11.86 -22.60
C LEU A 607 6.32 13.01 -23.40
N GLY A 608 7.10 13.73 -24.22
CA GLY A 608 6.64 14.88 -25.00
C GLY A 608 6.62 16.22 -24.25
N LEU A 609 7.45 16.35 -23.19
CA LEU A 609 7.69 17.59 -22.47
C LEU A 609 8.33 18.65 -23.37
N SER A 610 8.00 19.94 -23.18
CA SER A 610 8.78 21.02 -23.78
C SER A 610 10.22 21.03 -23.27
N GLU A 611 11.13 21.65 -24.05
CA GLU A 611 12.55 21.73 -23.69
C GLU A 611 12.78 22.38 -22.32
N ASN A 612 11.95 23.35 -21.93
CA ASN A 612 12.05 24.00 -20.63
C ASN A 612 11.64 23.04 -19.52
N HIS A 613 10.45 22.44 -19.61
CA HIS A 613 9.98 21.45 -18.63
C HIS A 613 10.92 20.24 -18.50
N TYR A 614 11.52 19.76 -19.59
CA TYR A 614 12.53 18.71 -19.54
C TYR A 614 13.79 19.15 -18.79
N LYS A 615 14.32 20.36 -19.06
CA LYS A 615 15.50 20.91 -18.36
C LYS A 615 15.22 21.15 -16.87
N GLU A 616 14.04 21.65 -16.53
CA GLU A 616 13.58 21.86 -15.16
C GLU A 616 13.45 20.53 -14.41
N LEU A 617 12.78 19.54 -15.02
CA LEU A 617 12.59 18.21 -14.42
C LEU A 617 13.93 17.50 -14.19
N VAL A 618 14.85 17.52 -15.16
CA VAL A 618 16.21 16.98 -14.97
C VAL A 618 16.97 17.73 -13.84
N ASN A 619 16.76 19.03 -13.67
CA ASN A 619 17.36 19.79 -12.57
C ASN A 619 16.72 19.48 -11.19
N ILE A 620 15.43 19.12 -11.15
CA ILE A 620 14.72 18.64 -9.95
C ILE A 620 15.21 17.23 -9.57
N LEU A 621 15.30 16.31 -10.53
CA LEU A 621 15.74 14.92 -10.32
C LEU A 621 17.24 14.82 -9.94
N ARG A 622 18.02 15.87 -10.19
CA ARG A 622 19.42 16.00 -9.73
C ARG A 622 19.57 16.50 -8.29
N GLN A 623 18.50 16.88 -7.59
CA GLN A 623 18.60 17.34 -6.20
C GLN A 623 18.91 16.16 -5.26
N PRO A 624 19.83 16.31 -4.28
CA PRO A 624 20.22 15.23 -3.39
C PRO A 624 19.18 14.90 -2.31
N ARG A 625 18.20 15.78 -2.08
CA ARG A 625 17.07 15.56 -1.17
C ARG A 625 15.92 16.51 -1.45
N GLY A 626 14.75 16.19 -0.93
CA GLY A 626 13.54 17.02 -1.02
C GLY A 626 12.39 16.29 -1.73
N MET A 627 11.20 16.88 -1.73
CA MET A 627 10.01 16.28 -2.34
C MET A 627 9.72 16.80 -3.75
N PHE A 628 9.52 15.87 -4.69
CA PHE A 628 8.96 16.14 -6.00
C PHE A 628 7.64 15.39 -6.16
N PHE A 629 6.57 16.10 -6.52
CA PHE A 629 5.25 15.52 -6.75
C PHE A 629 4.81 15.61 -8.20
N ILE A 630 4.19 14.54 -8.69
CA ILE A 630 3.47 14.50 -9.98
C ILE A 630 1.97 14.45 -9.66
N VAL A 631 1.20 15.43 -10.12
CA VAL A 631 -0.22 15.58 -9.74
C VAL A 631 -1.16 15.64 -10.94
N GLY A 632 -2.38 15.17 -10.75
CA GLY A 632 -3.41 15.16 -11.78
C GLY A 632 -4.57 14.20 -11.46
N PRO A 633 -5.61 14.20 -12.31
CA PRO A 633 -6.72 13.26 -12.20
C PRO A 633 -6.32 11.82 -12.57
N PRO A 634 -7.12 10.80 -12.18
CA PRO A 634 -6.94 9.43 -12.62
C PRO A 634 -6.82 9.31 -14.15
N GLY A 635 -5.84 8.53 -14.63
CA GLY A 635 -5.56 8.38 -16.06
C GLY A 635 -4.67 9.48 -16.67
N ALA A 636 -4.21 10.47 -15.91
CA ALA A 636 -3.25 11.50 -16.37
C ALA A 636 -1.84 10.97 -16.67
N GLY A 637 -1.54 9.69 -16.47
CA GLY A 637 -0.23 9.08 -16.76
C GLY A 637 0.85 9.33 -15.70
N MET A 638 0.46 9.64 -14.46
CA MET A 638 1.39 9.99 -13.37
C MET A 638 2.40 8.86 -13.08
N ASN A 639 1.95 7.60 -13.01
CA ASN A 639 2.85 6.44 -12.85
C ASN A 639 3.87 6.35 -14.00
N THR A 640 3.45 6.56 -15.24
CA THR A 640 4.34 6.53 -16.41
C THR A 640 5.45 7.59 -16.31
N THR A 641 5.10 8.80 -15.85
CA THR A 641 6.07 9.87 -15.59
C THR A 641 6.94 9.55 -14.36
N LEU A 642 6.40 8.95 -13.31
CA LEU A 642 7.16 8.51 -12.13
C LEU A 642 8.26 7.52 -12.53
N HIS A 643 7.92 6.46 -13.25
CA HIS A 643 8.89 5.46 -13.71
C HIS A 643 9.90 6.03 -14.74
N ALA A 644 9.49 6.97 -15.58
CA ALA A 644 10.40 7.71 -16.48
C ALA A 644 11.41 8.58 -15.72
N CYS A 645 10.95 9.29 -14.67
CA CYS A 645 11.80 10.05 -13.77
C CYS A 645 12.79 9.17 -13.01
N LEU A 646 12.33 8.00 -12.52
CA LEU A 646 13.17 7.03 -11.84
C LEU A 646 14.22 6.42 -12.79
N ASP A 647 13.85 6.11 -14.04
CA ASP A 647 14.80 5.57 -15.03
C ASP A 647 15.94 6.57 -15.35
N ASN A 648 15.62 7.87 -15.43
CA ASN A 648 16.59 8.94 -15.70
C ASN A 648 17.64 9.09 -14.58
N ILE A 649 17.37 8.59 -13.37
CA ILE A 649 18.26 8.64 -12.20
C ILE A 649 18.68 7.27 -11.68
N ASN A 650 18.30 6.19 -12.37
CA ASN A 650 18.65 4.80 -12.04
C ASN A 650 20.11 4.53 -12.42
N THR A 651 21.02 4.65 -11.44
CA THR A 651 22.45 4.40 -11.61
C THR A 651 22.95 3.44 -10.53
N PRO A 652 23.98 2.60 -10.78
CA PRO A 652 24.43 1.58 -9.82
C PRO A 652 24.84 2.11 -8.45
N GLU A 653 25.20 3.39 -8.38
CA GLU A 653 25.64 4.10 -7.17
C GLU A 653 24.47 4.59 -6.30
N LYS A 654 23.22 4.43 -6.74
CA LYS A 654 22.02 4.92 -6.04
C LYS A 654 21.04 3.79 -5.71
N LYS A 655 20.60 3.75 -4.46
CA LYS A 655 19.58 2.80 -4.00
C LYS A 655 18.18 3.40 -4.09
N ILE A 656 17.38 2.88 -5.02
CA ILE A 656 16.01 3.32 -5.27
C ILE A 656 15.03 2.30 -4.69
N TRP A 657 14.20 2.72 -3.73
CA TRP A 657 13.09 1.93 -3.18
C TRP A 657 11.75 2.52 -3.59
N THR A 658 10.77 1.69 -3.96
CA THR A 658 9.43 2.14 -4.34
C THR A 658 8.33 1.38 -3.58
N ALA A 659 7.33 2.10 -3.09
CA ALA A 659 6.10 1.55 -2.52
C ALA A 659 4.95 1.76 -3.51
N GLU A 660 4.38 0.67 -4.04
CA GLU A 660 3.44 0.73 -5.17
C GLU A 660 2.12 -0.01 -4.86
N GLU A 661 0.97 0.65 -5.07
CA GLU A 661 -0.38 0.04 -4.95
C GLU A 661 -0.53 -1.21 -5.84
N SER A 662 0.13 -1.22 -7.00
CA SER A 662 0.38 -2.40 -7.83
C SER A 662 1.53 -2.12 -8.79
N ILE A 663 2.47 -3.05 -8.94
CA ILE A 663 3.64 -2.88 -9.82
C ILE A 663 3.22 -3.04 -11.29
N GLU A 664 2.92 -1.90 -11.94
CA GLU A 664 2.53 -1.82 -13.35
C GLU A 664 3.73 -1.85 -14.31
N ILE A 665 4.86 -1.26 -13.87
CA ILE A 665 6.10 -1.12 -14.64
C ILE A 665 7.25 -1.68 -13.81
N THR A 666 7.78 -2.83 -14.24
CA THR A 666 8.99 -3.44 -13.66
C THR A 666 10.24 -2.78 -14.23
N GLN A 667 11.16 -2.32 -13.39
CA GLN A 667 12.46 -1.74 -13.80
C GLN A 667 13.63 -2.39 -13.07
N ASP A 668 14.59 -2.91 -13.83
CA ASP A 668 15.85 -3.41 -13.28
C ASP A 668 16.61 -2.30 -12.54
N GLY A 669 17.22 -2.63 -11.39
CA GLY A 669 17.90 -1.69 -10.50
C GLY A 669 17.04 -1.17 -9.35
N LEU A 670 15.72 -1.05 -9.54
CA LEU A 670 14.80 -0.60 -8.50
C LEU A 670 14.48 -1.72 -7.48
N ARG A 671 14.11 -1.32 -6.26
CA ARG A 671 13.58 -2.21 -5.22
C ARG A 671 12.10 -1.91 -5.02
N GLN A 672 11.28 -2.54 -5.86
CA GLN A 672 9.84 -2.30 -5.92
C GLN A 672 9.08 -3.20 -4.95
N VAL A 673 8.31 -2.61 -4.04
CA VAL A 673 7.53 -3.30 -3.00
C VAL A 673 6.04 -3.04 -3.21
N PRO A 674 5.22 -4.09 -3.41
CA PRO A 674 3.78 -3.93 -3.52
C PRO A 674 3.14 -3.66 -2.15
N VAL A 675 2.23 -2.71 -2.10
CA VAL A 675 1.45 -2.34 -0.92
C VAL A 675 0.25 -3.29 -0.79
N ASP A 676 0.20 -4.08 0.28
CA ASP A 676 -0.89 -5.02 0.58
C ASP A 676 -1.22 -4.96 2.09
N PRO A 677 -2.15 -4.09 2.52
CA PRO A 677 -2.48 -3.89 3.92
C PRO A 677 -2.96 -5.16 4.63
N ARG A 678 -3.54 -6.14 3.90
CA ARG A 678 -3.94 -7.45 4.44
C ARG A 678 -2.75 -8.24 5.00
N LYS A 679 -1.55 -8.00 4.48
CA LYS A 679 -0.28 -8.62 4.91
C LYS A 679 0.50 -7.75 5.90
N GLY A 680 -0.04 -6.60 6.32
CA GLY A 680 0.68 -5.59 7.09
C GLY A 680 1.71 -4.78 6.28
N LEU A 681 1.63 -4.82 4.94
CA LEU A 681 2.47 -4.05 4.04
C LEU A 681 1.73 -2.79 3.56
N ASP A 682 1.29 -1.95 4.51
CA ASP A 682 0.70 -0.65 4.20
C ASP A 682 1.78 0.41 3.89
N TYR A 683 1.36 1.57 3.35
CA TYR A 683 2.30 2.67 3.01
C TYR A 683 3.14 3.12 4.23
N PRO A 684 2.56 3.41 5.43
CA PRO A 684 3.36 3.76 6.60
C PRO A 684 4.40 2.70 7.02
N ALA A 685 4.06 1.41 7.02
CA ALA A 685 4.96 0.32 7.38
C ALA A 685 6.10 0.18 6.35
N VAL A 686 5.75 0.13 5.05
CA VAL A 686 6.72 0.00 3.96
C VAL A 686 7.68 1.20 3.91
N LEU A 687 7.18 2.44 4.00
CA LEU A 687 8.01 3.64 3.97
C LEU A 687 8.90 3.79 5.21
N ARG A 688 8.43 3.37 6.39
CA ARG A 688 9.28 3.25 7.60
C ARG A 688 10.38 2.22 7.43
N SER A 689 10.09 1.08 6.77
CA SER A 689 11.11 0.07 6.48
C SER A 689 12.22 0.63 5.56
N PHE A 690 11.85 1.44 4.55
CA PHE A 690 12.81 2.05 3.64
C PHE A 690 13.81 2.96 4.34
N LEU A 691 13.37 3.73 5.35
CA LEU A 691 14.27 4.61 6.13
C LEU A 691 15.35 3.85 6.92
N ASN A 692 15.14 2.56 7.19
CA ASN A 692 16.16 1.67 7.79
C ASN A 692 16.93 0.86 6.73
N ALA A 693 16.54 0.94 5.46
CA ALA A 693 17.11 0.18 4.34
C ALA A 693 18.12 0.99 3.49
N ASP A 694 18.66 2.08 4.04
CA ASP A 694 19.70 2.95 3.46
C ASP A 694 19.38 3.45 2.02
N PRO A 695 18.32 4.27 1.81
CA PRO A 695 17.88 4.69 0.48
C PRO A 695 18.48 6.04 0.05
N ASP A 696 18.82 6.19 -1.23
CA ASP A 696 19.06 7.53 -1.81
C ASP A 696 17.74 8.18 -2.26
N ILE A 697 16.90 7.36 -2.90
CA ILE A 697 15.64 7.76 -3.51
C ILE A 697 14.52 6.88 -2.97
N ILE A 698 13.44 7.52 -2.52
CA ILE A 698 12.20 6.86 -2.10
C ILE A 698 11.10 7.28 -3.08
N ALA A 699 10.39 6.31 -3.65
CA ALA A 699 9.16 6.55 -4.37
C ALA A 699 7.95 5.97 -3.64
N ALA A 700 6.81 6.67 -3.74
CA ALA A 700 5.51 6.13 -3.34
C ALA A 700 4.52 6.39 -4.49
N SER A 701 3.83 5.36 -4.99
CA SER A 701 2.91 5.55 -6.13
C SER A 701 1.79 6.53 -5.82
N ARG A 702 1.45 6.73 -4.54
CA ARG A 702 0.42 7.66 -4.09
C ARG A 702 0.67 8.09 -2.64
N ILE A 703 0.27 9.31 -2.30
CA ILE A 703 -0.02 9.70 -0.92
C ILE A 703 -1.53 9.90 -0.77
N CYS A 704 -2.13 9.22 0.21
CA CYS A 704 -3.57 9.26 0.48
C CYS A 704 -3.94 9.85 1.85
N ASP A 705 -2.98 9.95 2.77
CA ASP A 705 -3.23 10.19 4.20
C ASP A 705 -2.10 11.00 4.87
N PRO A 706 -2.35 11.62 6.04
CA PRO A 706 -1.36 12.42 6.78
C PRO A 706 -0.12 11.66 7.26
N GLU A 707 -0.22 10.36 7.55
CA GLU A 707 0.89 9.58 8.12
C GLU A 707 1.93 9.27 7.06
N THR A 708 1.49 8.76 5.91
CA THR A 708 2.27 8.60 4.68
C THR A 708 2.88 9.94 4.24
N ALA A 709 2.11 11.03 4.29
CA ALA A 709 2.61 12.37 3.96
C ALA A 709 3.72 12.83 4.91
N GLY A 710 3.54 12.63 6.22
CA GLY A 710 4.50 12.98 7.26
C GLY A 710 5.82 12.20 7.13
N ILE A 711 5.75 10.89 6.92
CA ILE A 711 6.94 10.03 6.74
C ILE A 711 7.73 10.47 5.50
N CYS A 712 7.05 10.72 4.37
CA CYS A 712 7.67 11.20 3.14
C CYS A 712 8.31 12.59 3.32
N MET A 713 7.69 13.51 4.07
CA MET A 713 8.29 14.81 4.38
C MET A 713 9.50 14.69 5.31
N GLU A 714 9.43 13.87 6.36
CA GLU A 714 10.57 13.61 7.25
C GLU A 714 11.77 13.04 6.49
N ALA A 715 11.52 12.08 5.57
CA ALA A 715 12.53 11.51 4.69
C ALA A 715 13.21 12.59 3.83
N SER A 716 12.42 13.47 3.22
CA SER A 716 12.89 14.55 2.37
C SER A 716 13.71 15.62 3.11
N LEU A 717 13.34 15.89 4.38
CA LEU A 717 14.05 16.81 5.26
C LEU A 717 15.37 16.24 5.78
N LYS A 718 15.55 14.91 5.76
CA LYS A 718 16.82 14.23 6.05
C LYS A 718 17.77 14.32 4.85
N ARG A 719 17.87 13.26 4.05
CA ARG A 719 18.84 13.11 2.95
C ARG A 719 18.31 12.38 1.72
N HIS A 720 17.00 12.17 1.62
CA HIS A 720 16.41 11.36 0.54
C HIS A 720 15.72 12.26 -0.49
N LEU A 721 15.88 11.97 -1.78
CA LEU A 721 15.00 12.49 -2.81
C LEU A 721 13.71 11.67 -2.78
N VAL A 722 12.57 12.32 -2.55
CA VAL A 722 11.27 11.64 -2.43
C VAL A 722 10.40 12.03 -3.61
N ILE A 723 9.98 11.05 -4.41
CA ILE A 723 9.14 11.25 -5.59
C ILE A 723 7.80 10.55 -5.38
N SER A 724 6.68 11.23 -5.58
CA SER A 724 5.36 10.60 -5.39
C SER A 724 4.27 11.21 -6.25
N THR A 725 3.12 10.55 -6.33
CA THR A 725 1.92 11.08 -7.00
C THR A 725 0.84 11.50 -5.99
N LEU A 726 0.05 12.50 -6.36
CA LEU A 726 -1.12 12.94 -5.59
C LEU A 726 -2.28 13.25 -6.55
N TRP A 727 -3.46 12.71 -6.25
CA TRP A 727 -4.66 13.03 -7.02
C TRP A 727 -5.17 14.42 -6.62
N ALA A 728 -5.09 15.37 -7.56
CA ALA A 728 -5.56 16.74 -7.47
C ALA A 728 -5.83 17.26 -8.90
N ASP A 729 -6.78 18.18 -9.07
CA ASP A 729 -7.10 18.79 -10.38
C ASP A 729 -6.38 20.12 -10.63
N HIS A 730 -5.56 20.61 -9.68
CA HIS A 730 -4.67 21.75 -9.87
C HIS A 730 -3.47 21.71 -8.89
N ILE A 731 -2.38 22.42 -9.19
CA ILE A 731 -1.28 22.72 -8.24
C ILE A 731 -1.79 23.37 -6.94
N ILE A 732 -2.75 24.30 -7.04
CA ILE A 732 -3.38 24.94 -5.87
C ILE A 732 -4.05 23.89 -4.99
N ASP A 733 -4.90 23.05 -5.58
CA ASP A 733 -5.68 22.01 -4.92
C ASP A 733 -4.76 20.96 -4.27
N ALA A 734 -3.60 20.68 -4.88
CA ALA A 734 -2.56 19.86 -4.29
C ALA A 734 -1.90 20.52 -3.06
N MET A 735 -1.59 21.82 -3.12
CA MET A 735 -1.03 22.57 -2.00
C MET A 735 -2.01 22.70 -0.83
N GLU A 736 -3.29 22.96 -1.11
CA GLU A 736 -4.36 23.02 -0.09
C GLU A 736 -4.51 21.67 0.61
N LYS A 737 -4.60 20.58 -0.16
CA LYS A 737 -4.71 19.22 0.36
C LYS A 737 -3.56 18.80 1.29
N PHE A 738 -2.33 19.29 1.10
CA PHE A 738 -1.26 19.06 2.07
C PHE A 738 -1.49 19.81 3.40
N LEU A 739 -2.01 21.04 3.36
CA LEU A 739 -2.31 21.79 4.59
C LEU A 739 -3.53 21.19 5.32
N ASP A 740 -4.53 20.71 4.58
CA ASP A 740 -5.72 20.03 5.13
C ASP A 740 -5.37 18.70 5.80
N MET A 741 -4.30 18.02 5.34
CA MET A 741 -3.69 16.87 6.04
C MET A 741 -2.92 17.28 7.32
N GLY A 742 -3.12 18.48 7.85
CA GLY A 742 -2.52 18.97 9.11
C GLY A 742 -1.04 19.36 9.00
N ILE A 743 -0.46 19.36 7.80
CA ILE A 743 0.97 19.59 7.61
C ILE A 743 1.30 21.07 7.79
N SER A 744 2.21 21.36 8.73
CA SER A 744 2.62 22.74 8.95
C SER A 744 3.25 23.35 7.70
N ARG A 745 2.84 24.58 7.36
CA ARG A 745 3.43 25.39 6.26
C ARG A 745 4.96 25.53 6.36
N LEU A 746 5.54 25.37 7.54
CA LEU A 746 6.98 25.43 7.76
C LEU A 746 7.69 24.15 7.27
N ILE A 747 7.18 22.97 7.65
CA ILE A 747 7.64 21.67 7.14
C ILE A 747 7.43 21.60 5.62
N PHE A 748 6.24 21.98 5.15
CA PHE A 748 5.90 21.98 3.73
C PHE A 748 6.82 22.89 2.90
N ALA A 749 7.05 24.13 3.34
CA ALA A 749 7.96 25.05 2.67
C ALA A 749 9.39 24.51 2.60
N ASP A 750 9.85 23.73 3.58
CA ASP A 750 11.24 23.30 3.64
C ASP A 750 11.47 21.98 2.87
N ALA A 751 10.51 21.05 2.95
CA ALA A 751 10.51 19.75 2.27
C ALA A 751 10.39 19.84 0.73
N MET A 752 9.50 20.71 0.22
CA MET A 752 9.10 20.70 -1.19
C MET A 752 10.17 21.25 -2.14
N LEU A 753 10.41 20.57 -3.26
CA LEU A 753 11.20 21.06 -4.41
C LEU A 753 10.27 21.60 -5.50
N SER A 754 9.31 20.77 -5.94
CA SER A 754 8.42 21.08 -7.05
C SER A 754 7.14 20.24 -7.03
N ILE A 755 6.07 20.79 -7.59
CA ILE A 755 4.87 20.06 -8.03
C ILE A 755 4.82 20.18 -9.55
N MET A 756 4.79 19.05 -10.25
CA MET A 756 4.47 18.95 -11.67
C MET A 756 3.01 18.52 -11.80
N GLU A 757 2.14 19.42 -12.23
CA GLU A 757 0.82 19.04 -12.70
C GLU A 757 0.91 18.43 -14.10
N GLN A 758 0.08 17.41 -14.36
CA GLN A 758 0.07 16.67 -15.61
C GLN A 758 -1.36 16.38 -16.12
N ARG A 759 -1.50 16.38 -17.45
CA ARG A 759 -2.62 15.80 -18.21
C ARG A 759 -2.08 15.04 -19.43
N LEU A 760 -2.92 14.18 -20.02
CA LEU A 760 -2.65 13.59 -21.33
C LEU A 760 -3.53 14.25 -22.40
N MET A 761 -2.91 14.79 -23.44
CA MET A 761 -3.57 15.40 -24.59
C MET A 761 -3.42 14.50 -25.82
N LYS A 762 -4.46 14.37 -26.66
CA LYS A 762 -4.38 13.55 -27.88
C LYS A 762 -3.46 14.20 -28.90
N THR A 763 -2.65 13.39 -29.57
CA THR A 763 -1.79 13.83 -30.67
C THR A 763 -2.48 13.66 -32.02
N LEU A 764 -2.28 14.62 -32.93
CA LEU A 764 -2.79 14.56 -34.29
C LEU A 764 -2.14 13.42 -35.07
N CYS A 765 -2.93 12.67 -35.84
CA CYS A 765 -2.43 11.53 -36.60
C CYS A 765 -1.39 11.96 -37.65
N PRO A 766 -0.14 11.46 -37.60
CA PRO A 766 0.94 11.93 -38.48
C PRO A 766 0.70 11.59 -39.96
N LYS A 767 -0.14 10.59 -40.27
CA LYS A 767 -0.48 10.20 -41.65
C LYS A 767 -1.59 11.05 -42.29
N CYS A 768 -2.40 11.78 -41.51
CA CYS A 768 -3.55 12.52 -42.07
C CYS A 768 -3.75 13.96 -41.56
N LYS A 769 -2.96 14.47 -40.60
CA LYS A 769 -3.11 15.84 -40.08
C LYS A 769 -3.01 16.87 -41.22
N GLU A 770 -3.99 17.76 -41.29
CA GLU A 770 -4.11 18.73 -42.38
C GLU A 770 -3.54 20.08 -41.95
N LYS A 771 -2.58 20.61 -42.71
CA LYS A 771 -2.02 21.96 -42.51
C LYS A 771 -2.99 23.00 -43.06
N TYR A 772 -3.38 23.98 -42.26
CA TYR A 772 -4.25 25.09 -42.66
C TYR A 772 -3.71 26.43 -42.19
N HIS A 773 -4.12 27.51 -42.85
CA HIS A 773 -3.95 28.87 -42.36
C HIS A 773 -5.21 29.20 -41.54
N PRO A 774 -5.10 29.44 -40.22
CA PRO A 774 -6.24 29.77 -39.36
C PRO A 774 -6.76 31.18 -39.66
N GLY A 775 -8.02 31.44 -39.27
CA GLY A 775 -8.57 32.80 -39.34
C GLY A 775 -7.94 33.72 -38.28
N GLN A 776 -8.01 35.04 -38.50
CA GLN A 776 -7.46 35.99 -37.52
C GLN A 776 -8.15 35.89 -36.15
N GLU A 777 -9.46 35.61 -36.11
CA GLU A 777 -10.21 35.34 -34.88
C GLU A 777 -9.63 34.16 -34.07
N GLU A 778 -9.17 33.11 -34.75
CA GLU A 778 -8.57 31.91 -34.13
C GLU A 778 -7.14 32.19 -33.64
N TYR A 779 -6.37 33.01 -34.37
CA TYR A 779 -5.09 33.52 -33.89
C TYR A 779 -5.26 34.42 -32.65
N GLU A 780 -6.25 35.31 -32.64
CA GLU A 780 -6.54 36.20 -31.52
C GLU A 780 -7.08 35.44 -30.30
N GLU A 781 -7.87 34.38 -30.50
CA GLU A 781 -8.27 33.47 -29.42
C GLU A 781 -7.05 32.73 -28.82
N ILE A 782 -6.14 32.21 -29.66
CA ILE A 782 -4.91 31.57 -29.19
C ILE A 782 -4.03 32.54 -28.40
N ALA A 783 -3.85 33.77 -28.89
CA ALA A 783 -3.10 34.81 -28.19
C ALA A 783 -3.76 35.24 -26.88
N GLN A 784 -5.09 35.24 -26.81
CA GLN A 784 -5.84 35.51 -25.58
C GLN A 784 -5.70 34.37 -24.57
N LEU A 785 -5.84 33.11 -24.98
CA LEU A 785 -5.73 31.94 -24.11
C LEU A 785 -4.29 31.73 -23.58
N TYR A 786 -3.27 32.10 -24.34
CA TYR A 786 -1.87 32.10 -23.87
C TYR A 786 -1.57 33.25 -22.90
N GLY A 787 -2.40 34.30 -22.90
CA GLY A 787 -2.14 35.60 -22.28
C GLY A 787 -1.34 36.50 -23.22
N LYS A 788 -1.96 37.60 -23.68
CA LYS A 788 -1.45 38.42 -24.81
C LYS A 788 0.00 38.87 -24.63
N GLU A 789 0.34 39.44 -23.47
CA GLU A 789 1.71 39.89 -23.15
C GLU A 789 2.75 38.77 -23.23
N ASN A 790 2.36 37.52 -22.94
CA ASN A 790 3.26 36.37 -23.02
C ASN A 790 3.30 35.77 -24.44
N PHE A 791 2.22 35.90 -25.22
CA PHE A 791 2.18 35.50 -26.62
C PHE A 791 3.02 36.43 -27.51
N GLU A 792 2.97 37.74 -27.25
CA GLU A 792 3.80 38.74 -27.92
C GLU A 792 5.31 38.45 -27.74
N LYS A 793 5.73 37.96 -26.56
CA LYS A 793 7.11 37.52 -26.28
C LYS A 793 7.56 36.32 -27.12
N LEU A 794 6.65 35.53 -27.69
CA LEU A 794 6.99 34.46 -28.64
C LEU A 794 7.41 35.00 -30.02
N ASN A 795 7.08 36.26 -30.34
CA ASN A 795 7.36 36.91 -31.62
C ASN A 795 6.85 36.12 -32.85
N ILE A 796 5.62 35.59 -32.76
CA ILE A 796 4.94 34.84 -33.82
C ILE A 796 3.81 35.70 -34.42
N PRO A 797 4.07 36.58 -35.41
CA PRO A 797 3.04 37.46 -35.96
C PRO A 797 2.06 36.73 -36.88
N TYR A 798 0.78 37.08 -36.80
CA TYR A 798 -0.22 36.69 -37.77
C TYR A 798 0.20 37.13 -39.18
N SER A 799 0.36 36.16 -40.07
CA SER A 799 0.94 36.35 -41.40
C SER A 799 0.59 35.16 -42.29
N ASN A 800 0.75 35.30 -43.61
CA ASN A 800 0.52 34.22 -44.58
C ASN A 800 1.41 32.97 -44.37
N HIS A 801 2.38 33.02 -43.44
CA HIS A 801 3.25 31.91 -43.06
C HIS A 801 2.91 31.31 -41.69
N PHE A 802 1.96 31.87 -40.95
CA PHE A 802 1.38 31.26 -39.76
C PHE A 802 0.43 30.14 -40.16
N TYR A 803 0.66 28.92 -39.67
CA TYR A 803 -0.14 27.75 -40.00
C TYR A 803 -0.31 26.85 -38.79
N LEU A 804 -1.48 26.23 -38.69
CA LEU A 804 -1.80 25.22 -37.68
C LEU A 804 -2.13 23.89 -38.36
N PHE A 805 -2.37 22.85 -37.54
CA PHE A 805 -2.75 21.52 -38.02
C PHE A 805 -4.09 21.09 -37.40
N ARG A 806 -4.96 20.48 -38.21
CA ARG A 806 -6.28 20.01 -37.79
C ARG A 806 -6.48 18.50 -38.05
N PRO A 807 -7.35 17.81 -37.30
CA PRO A 807 -7.66 16.40 -37.53
C PRO A 807 -8.51 16.24 -38.81
N ARG A 808 -8.12 15.30 -39.68
CA ARG A 808 -8.84 14.98 -40.93
C ARG A 808 -9.59 13.64 -40.90
N GLY A 809 -9.00 12.63 -40.26
CA GLY A 809 -9.43 11.23 -40.37
C GLY A 809 -8.67 10.47 -41.46
N CYS A 810 -8.34 9.21 -41.15
CA CYS A 810 -7.93 8.14 -42.06
C CYS A 810 -8.07 6.79 -41.32
N ASP A 811 -7.92 5.67 -42.03
CA ASP A 811 -8.17 4.34 -41.45
C ASP A 811 -7.17 3.99 -40.33
N VAL A 812 -5.92 4.45 -40.45
CA VAL A 812 -4.85 4.25 -39.43
C VAL A 812 -5.17 4.95 -38.10
N CYS A 813 -6.06 5.95 -38.08
CA CYS A 813 -6.57 6.58 -36.85
C CYS A 813 -8.04 6.27 -36.56
N GLY A 814 -8.61 5.22 -37.18
CA GLY A 814 -10.01 4.86 -37.03
C GLY A 814 -10.96 6.00 -37.39
N GLN A 815 -10.60 6.81 -38.39
CA GLN A 815 -11.27 8.03 -38.83
C GLN A 815 -11.40 9.14 -37.75
N THR A 816 -10.76 9.01 -36.58
CA THR A 816 -10.83 10.02 -35.51
C THR A 816 -9.97 11.28 -35.77
N GLY A 817 -8.96 11.17 -36.64
CA GLY A 817 -7.95 12.21 -36.88
C GLY A 817 -6.85 12.32 -35.81
N TYR A 818 -6.99 11.61 -34.68
CA TYR A 818 -6.01 11.56 -33.59
C TYR A 818 -5.35 10.19 -33.52
N ALA A 819 -4.09 10.15 -33.11
CA ALA A 819 -3.39 8.90 -32.92
C ALA A 819 -2.33 9.07 -31.82
N GLY A 820 -2.55 8.44 -30.66
CA GLY A 820 -1.67 8.54 -29.49
C GLY A 820 -2.02 9.71 -28.55
N ARG A 821 -1.20 9.85 -27.52
CA ARG A 821 -1.29 10.87 -26.46
C ARG A 821 0.11 11.36 -26.10
N MET A 822 0.21 12.59 -25.61
CA MET A 822 1.43 13.18 -25.05
C MET A 822 1.17 13.84 -23.70
N CYS A 823 2.21 13.97 -22.88
CA CYS A 823 2.16 14.74 -21.65
C CYS A 823 1.96 16.24 -21.95
N VAL A 824 1.05 16.88 -21.21
CA VAL A 824 0.98 18.33 -21.03
C VAL A 824 1.14 18.59 -19.54
N SER A 825 2.02 19.51 -19.18
CA SER A 825 2.43 19.72 -17.80
C SER A 825 2.55 21.19 -17.43
N GLU A 826 2.54 21.44 -16.13
CA GLU A 826 2.90 22.72 -15.52
C GLU A 826 3.83 22.41 -14.33
N ILE A 827 5.01 23.05 -14.27
CA ILE A 827 6.03 22.76 -13.25
C ILE A 827 6.15 23.93 -12.29
N PHE A 828 5.50 23.82 -11.13
CA PHE A 828 5.61 24.78 -10.04
C PHE A 828 6.87 24.49 -9.20
N ILE A 829 7.79 25.45 -9.10
CA ILE A 829 9.07 25.30 -8.40
C ILE A 829 9.07 26.11 -7.09
N PHE A 830 9.43 25.47 -5.98
CA PHE A 830 9.45 26.10 -4.65
C PHE A 830 10.72 26.93 -4.45
N THR A 831 10.79 28.09 -5.13
CA THR A 831 11.90 29.04 -5.01
C THR A 831 12.06 29.60 -3.59
N ARG A 832 13.18 30.27 -3.30
CA ARG A 832 13.40 30.93 -1.98
C ARG A 832 12.31 31.96 -1.64
N GLU A 833 11.73 32.61 -2.64
CA GLU A 833 10.63 33.56 -2.45
C GLU A 833 9.31 32.83 -2.15
N ILE A 834 8.96 31.82 -2.95
CA ILE A 834 7.79 30.98 -2.74
C ILE A 834 7.80 30.34 -1.34
N LYS A 835 8.94 29.75 -0.92
CA LYS A 835 9.13 29.20 0.43
C LYS A 835 8.95 30.27 1.52
N ARG A 836 9.38 31.52 1.29
CA ARG A 836 9.17 32.65 2.22
C ARG A 836 7.69 33.03 2.32
N MET A 837 6.95 33.07 1.22
CA MET A 837 5.51 33.39 1.19
C MET A 837 4.69 32.30 1.91
N ILE A 838 5.00 31.02 1.67
CA ILE A 838 4.36 29.89 2.36
C ILE A 838 4.57 30.00 3.88
N ARG A 839 5.82 30.23 4.34
CA ARG A 839 6.16 30.41 5.76
C ARG A 839 5.45 31.63 6.39
N ARG A 840 5.18 32.68 5.62
CA ARG A 840 4.41 33.87 6.04
C ARG A 840 2.89 33.66 6.13
N LYS A 841 2.39 32.46 5.79
CA LYS A 841 0.96 32.12 5.70
C LYS A 841 0.21 32.91 4.61
N GLU A 842 0.89 33.35 3.53
CA GLU A 842 0.25 34.00 2.39
C GLU A 842 -0.73 33.03 1.67
N SER A 843 -1.71 33.56 0.93
CA SER A 843 -2.71 32.73 0.23
C SER A 843 -2.07 31.91 -0.88
N ILE A 844 -2.58 30.69 -1.12
CA ILE A 844 -2.01 29.80 -2.13
C ILE A 844 -2.21 30.39 -3.53
N GLU A 845 -3.32 31.09 -3.78
CA GLU A 845 -3.52 31.92 -4.98
C GLU A 845 -2.41 32.98 -5.15
N SER A 846 -2.06 33.76 -4.12
CA SER A 846 -0.96 34.75 -4.21
C SER A 846 0.38 34.09 -4.54
N ILE A 847 0.63 32.93 -3.92
CA ILE A 847 1.84 32.12 -4.14
C ILE A 847 1.88 31.56 -5.58
N TYR A 848 0.75 31.14 -6.12
CA TYR A 848 0.59 30.68 -7.50
C TYR A 848 0.82 31.82 -8.52
N GLN A 849 0.14 32.95 -8.32
CA GLN A 849 0.30 34.15 -9.15
C GLN A 849 1.76 34.66 -9.15
N ALA A 850 2.45 34.58 -8.00
CA ALA A 850 3.87 34.93 -7.91
C ALA A 850 4.79 33.97 -8.67
N ALA A 851 4.45 32.67 -8.82
CA ALA A 851 5.20 31.76 -9.66
C ALA A 851 4.95 32.03 -11.16
N ALA A 852 3.70 32.25 -11.56
CA ALA A 852 3.33 32.62 -12.92
C ALA A 852 4.01 33.94 -13.36
N ALA A 853 3.99 34.97 -12.51
CA ALA A 853 4.68 36.24 -12.76
C ALA A 853 6.21 36.11 -12.87
N ASN A 854 6.80 35.12 -12.20
CA ASN A 854 8.24 34.80 -12.29
C ASN A 854 8.59 33.86 -13.46
N GLY A 855 7.67 33.61 -14.39
CA GLY A 855 7.95 32.91 -15.65
C GLY A 855 7.63 31.41 -15.66
N MET A 856 6.90 30.89 -14.67
CA MET A 856 6.31 29.54 -14.74
C MET A 856 5.38 29.43 -15.95
N THR A 857 5.60 28.43 -16.81
CA THR A 857 4.76 28.18 -17.99
C THR A 857 3.51 27.40 -17.57
N THR A 858 2.32 27.97 -17.81
CA THR A 858 1.07 27.32 -17.35
C THR A 858 0.65 26.15 -18.23
N LEU A 859 -0.20 25.27 -17.70
CA LEU A 859 -0.75 24.10 -18.40
C LEU A 859 -1.46 24.47 -19.72
N LEU A 860 -2.06 25.67 -19.76
CA LEU A 860 -2.70 26.24 -20.95
C LEU A 860 -1.67 26.74 -21.97
N GLN A 861 -0.60 27.39 -21.53
CA GLN A 861 0.50 27.85 -22.38
C GLN A 861 1.32 26.68 -22.97
N GLU A 862 1.64 25.67 -22.17
CA GLU A 862 2.29 24.42 -22.62
C GLU A 862 1.39 23.65 -23.60
N GLY A 863 0.07 23.64 -23.37
CA GLY A 863 -0.91 23.09 -24.30
C GLY A 863 -0.90 23.80 -25.66
N ILE A 864 -0.95 25.13 -25.66
CA ILE A 864 -0.91 25.96 -26.86
C ILE A 864 0.43 25.83 -27.59
N SER A 865 1.55 25.76 -26.89
CA SER A 865 2.87 25.53 -27.49
C SER A 865 2.92 24.23 -28.32
N LYS A 866 2.17 23.19 -27.92
CA LYS A 866 2.05 21.93 -28.68
C LYS A 866 1.08 22.04 -29.88
N VAL A 867 0.15 23.00 -29.87
CA VAL A 867 -0.70 23.35 -31.03
C VAL A 867 0.09 24.15 -32.07
N LEU A 868 0.83 25.17 -31.62
CA LEU A 868 1.76 25.94 -32.46
C LEU A 868 2.83 25.02 -33.11
N SER A 869 3.32 24.03 -32.36
CA SER A 869 4.24 22.99 -32.88
C SER A 869 3.55 21.92 -33.75
N GLY A 870 2.22 21.96 -33.91
CA GLY A 870 1.47 21.04 -34.76
C GLY A 870 1.36 19.60 -34.25
N PHE A 871 1.53 19.35 -32.95
CA PHE A 871 1.35 18.02 -32.33
C PHE A 871 -0.10 17.77 -31.90
N SER A 872 -0.85 18.82 -31.56
CA SER A 872 -2.27 18.75 -31.21
C SER A 872 -3.04 19.95 -31.79
N ASP A 873 -4.31 20.11 -31.40
CA ASP A 873 -5.18 21.20 -31.84
C ASP A 873 -5.84 21.94 -30.66
N LEU A 874 -6.42 23.12 -30.95
CA LEU A 874 -7.03 23.98 -29.94
C LEU A 874 -8.26 23.36 -29.24
N ARG A 875 -8.95 22.41 -29.89
CA ARG A 875 -10.07 21.68 -29.28
C ARG A 875 -9.57 20.73 -28.20
N GLN A 876 -8.42 20.08 -28.39
CA GLN A 876 -7.81 19.27 -27.34
C GLN A 876 -7.39 20.13 -26.14
N VAL A 877 -6.71 21.27 -26.38
CA VAL A 877 -6.33 22.21 -25.30
C VAL A 877 -7.54 22.67 -24.49
N LYS A 878 -8.64 23.04 -25.15
CA LYS A 878 -9.91 23.42 -24.48
C LYS A 878 -10.57 22.28 -23.70
N LEU A 879 -10.24 21.01 -23.99
CA LEU A 879 -10.75 19.83 -23.28
C LEU A 879 -9.85 19.39 -22.12
N THR A 880 -8.54 19.65 -22.17
CA THR A 880 -7.56 19.15 -21.19
C THR A 880 -6.98 20.22 -20.26
N CYS A 881 -6.81 21.46 -20.72
CA CYS A 881 -6.05 22.50 -20.02
C CYS A 881 -6.91 23.63 -19.44
N VAL A 882 -8.20 23.70 -19.77
CA VAL A 882 -9.12 24.73 -19.25
C VAL A 882 -9.83 24.22 -18.00
N ARG A 883 -9.69 24.94 -16.88
CA ARG A 883 -10.34 24.62 -15.61
C ARG A 883 -11.86 24.74 -15.77
N LYS A 884 -12.61 23.69 -15.44
CA LYS A 884 -14.09 23.71 -15.47
C LYS A 884 -14.59 24.33 -14.17
N GLY A 885 -15.23 25.51 -14.24
CA GLY A 885 -15.83 26.17 -13.08
C GLY A 885 -15.28 27.56 -12.75
N VAL A 886 -14.68 28.24 -13.74
CA VAL A 886 -14.41 29.69 -13.74
C VAL A 886 -15.13 30.30 -14.92
#